data_AF-A0A1V4MY47-F1
#
_entry.id   AF-A0A1V4MY47-F1
#
_cell.length_a   1.000
_cell.length_b   1.000
_cell.length_c   1.000
_cell.angle_alpha   90.00
_cell.angle_beta   90.00
_cell.angle_gamma   90.00
#
_symmetry.space_group_name_H-M   'P 1'
#
loop_
_entity.id
_entity.type
_entity.pdbx_description
1 polymer ?
#
loop_
_entity_poly.entity_id
_entity_poly.type
_entity_poly.pdbx_seq_one_letter_code
_entity_poly.pdbx_strand_id
1 'polypeptide(L)'
;MAETSGGKKKRVYELAKELNLSSEALIKVLEEMKIAVKSHMSSLSPEQVDVVRGRFDQEKQEARSRTVKKKKKRRRHKPRVTAEAVKTVRDTLAKIDSSSGKARQKKRRKHREEKVEKQLEASTDKDHRKIRVTEYTSPSELADLMGLPLSKVIGKFIEMGVMATANQRLDVETISTVADEFGFEAEVVDSFGAKEIERKRVSSGGTETSRSPIVTVMGHVDHGKTALLDRIRKTNVIATETGGITQHIGAYVAQVGDGKHITFIDTPGHEAFTAMRTRGARVTDIVILVVAADSRVMPQTEEAIDHARAAGVPIVVAITKIDLPTSNPDLVKNDLAAHNVLVEEWGGEVLCSEVSSITGENIEDLLDKVLLQAEMLELTACPDRPAKGTVIEGEIDPRRGIVVNVIIEDGTLRVEDDFVAGCCAGRIRAIYDENDNELVEAGPGIPVQILGCSEVPDAGDAIVAVSDEHEAKRITRRRQLVQRERDMHSSKMISLEDFFRKSGETQGVLNLVVKADVQGTAEAIVDALTKLGNEEVSVNIIRSGAGGITGNDVNLAAASNAVIIGFRVRPDVRAREEAAAKEVEIATFSVIHQVEETITKALSGLLKPEEKEEFLGSAEVRDLFKVPKTGTIAGAYVISGVIKRNAQVRLVRNGVDVWSGTVSSLKRFKEDRKEVKSGFECGIGLSGFNDIKVGDVIESFEIVSVAREL
;
A
#
# COMPACT_ATOMS: atom_id res chain seq x y z
N MET A 1 -19.12 -55.76 -65.49
CA MET A 1 -19.90 -54.95 -64.53
C MET A 1 -19.07 -54.86 -63.27
N ALA A 2 -18.59 -53.65 -62.96
CA ALA A 2 -17.79 -53.34 -61.78
C ALA A 2 -18.73 -52.83 -60.68
N GLU A 3 -18.62 -53.39 -59.47
CA GLU A 3 -19.21 -52.80 -58.27
C GLU A 3 -18.09 -52.15 -57.43
N THR A 4 -18.17 -50.83 -57.38
CA THR A 4 -17.34 -49.89 -56.61
C THR A 4 -17.63 -49.98 -55.12
N SER A 5 -16.63 -50.36 -54.31
CA SER A 5 -16.64 -50.15 -52.85
C SER A 5 -16.22 -48.71 -52.54
N GLY A 6 -17.21 -47.83 -52.39
CA GLY A 6 -17.00 -46.43 -51.99
C GLY A 6 -16.57 -46.29 -50.53
N GLY A 7 -15.26 -46.12 -50.29
CA GLY A 7 -14.73 -45.68 -49.00
C GLY A 7 -15.10 -44.22 -48.72
N LYS A 8 -15.67 -43.94 -47.54
CA LYS A 8 -16.06 -42.57 -47.10
C LYS A 8 -14.84 -41.64 -47.16
N LYS A 9 -14.90 -40.59 -47.97
CA LYS A 9 -13.88 -39.52 -48.02
C LYS A 9 -13.88 -38.77 -46.69
N LYS A 10 -12.76 -38.68 -45.99
CA LYS A 10 -12.61 -37.93 -44.73
C LYS A 10 -12.11 -36.52 -44.99
N ARG A 11 -12.54 -35.53 -44.19
CA ARG A 11 -12.05 -34.15 -44.31
C ARG A 11 -10.77 -33.94 -43.50
N VAL A 12 -9.94 -32.98 -43.90
CA VAL A 12 -8.63 -32.72 -43.26
C VAL A 12 -8.77 -32.38 -41.79
N TYR A 13 -9.74 -31.56 -41.38
CA TYR A 13 -9.93 -31.23 -39.95
C TYR A 13 -10.30 -32.47 -39.10
N GLU A 14 -11.02 -33.44 -39.68
CA GLU A 14 -11.40 -34.67 -38.96
C GLU A 14 -10.18 -35.54 -38.72
N LEU A 15 -9.31 -35.67 -39.72
CA LEU A 15 -8.05 -36.39 -39.59
C LEU A 15 -7.08 -35.66 -38.64
N ALA A 16 -7.06 -34.32 -38.66
CA ALA A 16 -6.25 -33.52 -37.74
C ALA A 16 -6.68 -33.73 -36.29
N LYS A 17 -8.00 -33.75 -36.02
CA LYS A 17 -8.55 -34.04 -34.70
C LYS A 17 -8.24 -35.46 -34.23
N GLU A 18 -8.32 -36.47 -35.11
CA GLU A 18 -7.93 -37.85 -34.79
C GLU A 18 -6.44 -37.97 -34.43
N LEU A 19 -5.57 -37.21 -35.09
CA LEU A 19 -4.13 -37.22 -34.86
C LEU A 19 -3.68 -36.24 -33.75
N ASN A 20 -4.61 -35.56 -33.08
CA ASN A 20 -4.34 -34.50 -32.09
C ASN A 20 -3.41 -33.38 -32.60
N LEU A 21 -3.62 -32.94 -33.84
CA LEU A 21 -2.88 -31.85 -34.49
C LEU A 21 -3.81 -30.69 -34.82
N SER A 22 -3.26 -29.48 -34.93
CA SER A 22 -4.00 -28.37 -35.50
C SER A 22 -4.22 -28.59 -37.00
N SER A 23 -5.36 -28.13 -37.51
CA SER A 23 -5.70 -28.27 -38.92
C SER A 23 -4.68 -27.59 -39.84
N GLU A 24 -4.04 -26.51 -39.39
CA GLU A 24 -2.96 -25.84 -40.12
C GLU A 24 -1.67 -26.67 -40.17
N ALA A 25 -1.31 -27.33 -39.07
CA ALA A 25 -0.13 -28.19 -39.03
C ALA A 25 -0.32 -29.40 -39.96
N LEU A 26 -1.51 -29.99 -40.00
CA LEU A 26 -1.78 -31.11 -40.90
C LEU A 26 -1.74 -30.69 -42.38
N ILE A 27 -2.18 -29.48 -42.72
CA ILE A 27 -2.10 -28.97 -44.11
C ILE A 27 -0.64 -28.81 -44.55
N LYS A 28 0.25 -28.27 -43.70
CA LYS A 28 1.68 -28.18 -44.02
C LYS A 28 2.32 -29.55 -44.27
N VAL A 29 1.96 -30.55 -43.46
CA VAL A 29 2.47 -31.93 -43.65
C VAL A 29 1.94 -32.53 -44.96
N LEU A 30 0.69 -32.25 -45.32
CA LEU A 30 0.10 -32.70 -46.60
C LEU A 30 0.78 -32.02 -47.80
N GLU A 31 1.14 -30.74 -47.70
CA GLU A 31 1.90 -30.01 -48.71
C GLU A 31 3.31 -30.58 -48.90
N GLU A 32 4.02 -30.90 -47.82
CA GLU A 32 5.33 -31.59 -47.88
C GLU A 32 5.23 -32.95 -48.61
N MET A 33 4.11 -33.64 -48.44
CA MET A 33 3.83 -34.92 -49.10
C MET A 33 3.34 -34.77 -50.54
N LYS A 34 3.33 -33.54 -51.07
CA LYS A 34 2.84 -33.17 -52.41
C LYS A 34 1.36 -33.56 -52.63
N ILE A 35 0.57 -33.64 -51.55
CA ILE A 35 -0.86 -33.82 -51.62
C ILE A 35 -1.48 -32.43 -51.64
N ALA A 36 -2.04 -32.01 -52.78
CA ALA A 36 -2.59 -30.67 -52.94
C ALA A 36 -3.91 -30.50 -52.18
N VAL A 37 -3.91 -29.66 -51.16
CA VAL A 37 -5.09 -29.37 -50.34
C VAL A 37 -5.22 -27.88 -50.12
N LYS A 38 -6.36 -27.27 -50.49
CA LYS A 38 -6.53 -25.81 -50.48
C LYS A 38 -7.01 -25.25 -49.13
N SER A 39 -7.64 -26.09 -48.30
CA SER A 39 -8.26 -25.67 -47.03
C SER A 39 -8.55 -26.87 -46.12
N HIS A 40 -8.73 -26.60 -44.82
CA HIS A 40 -9.07 -27.55 -43.74
C HIS A 40 -10.35 -28.37 -44.00
N MET A 41 -11.21 -27.86 -44.88
CA MET A 41 -12.48 -28.48 -45.30
C MET A 41 -12.34 -29.49 -46.45
N SER A 42 -11.16 -29.59 -47.05
CA SER A 42 -10.95 -30.44 -48.23
C SER A 42 -11.04 -31.92 -47.86
N SER A 43 -11.58 -32.72 -48.77
CA SER A 43 -11.72 -34.17 -48.59
C SER A 43 -10.49 -34.92 -49.11
N LEU A 44 -9.94 -35.81 -48.30
CA LEU A 44 -8.87 -36.72 -48.67
C LEU A 44 -9.44 -38.06 -49.13
N SER A 45 -8.79 -38.66 -50.13
CA SER A 45 -9.10 -40.04 -50.54
C SER A 45 -8.64 -41.05 -49.46
N PRO A 46 -9.28 -42.23 -49.35
CA PRO A 46 -8.91 -43.24 -48.37
C PRO A 46 -7.43 -43.62 -48.42
N GLU A 47 -6.86 -43.74 -49.62
CA GLU A 47 -5.44 -44.04 -49.83
C GLU A 47 -4.52 -42.94 -49.25
N GLN A 48 -4.89 -41.67 -49.41
CA GLN A 48 -4.12 -40.55 -48.84
C GLN A 48 -4.18 -40.52 -47.31
N VAL A 49 -5.33 -40.88 -46.72
CA VAL A 49 -5.49 -40.96 -45.26
C VAL A 49 -4.57 -42.03 -44.66
N ASP A 50 -4.46 -43.18 -45.32
CA ASP A 50 -3.64 -44.29 -44.83
C ASP A 50 -2.14 -43.99 -44.94
N VAL A 51 -1.69 -43.31 -46.00
CA VAL A 51 -0.30 -42.87 -46.14
C VAL A 51 0.09 -41.87 -45.04
N VAL A 52 -0.81 -40.93 -44.71
CA VAL A 52 -0.57 -39.94 -43.64
C VAL A 52 -0.48 -40.62 -42.28
N ARG A 53 -1.38 -41.57 -41.98
CA ARG A 53 -1.34 -42.36 -40.73
C ARG A 53 -0.03 -43.15 -40.60
N GLY A 54 0.42 -43.78 -41.68
CA GLY A 54 1.66 -44.55 -41.70
C GLY A 54 2.90 -43.72 -41.34
N ARG A 55 3.00 -42.48 -41.83
CA ARG A 55 4.12 -41.57 -41.50
C ARG A 55 4.10 -41.16 -40.03
N PHE A 56 2.94 -40.81 -39.48
CA PHE A 56 2.82 -40.41 -38.08
C PHE A 56 3.11 -41.56 -37.11
N ASP A 57 2.76 -42.79 -37.46
CA ASP A 57 3.11 -43.96 -36.64
C ASP A 57 4.62 -44.25 -36.66
N GLN A 58 5.30 -44.06 -37.79
CA GLN A 58 6.76 -44.15 -37.87
C GLN A 58 7.45 -43.06 -37.03
N GLU A 59 7.02 -41.81 -37.15
CA GLU A 59 7.58 -40.70 -36.34
C GLU A 59 7.33 -40.90 -34.83
N LYS A 60 6.17 -41.47 -34.45
CA LYS A 60 5.83 -41.79 -33.06
C LYS A 60 6.70 -42.91 -32.50
N GLN A 61 7.08 -43.89 -33.32
CA GLN A 61 8.02 -44.95 -32.95
C GLN A 61 9.46 -44.42 -32.82
N GLU A 62 9.89 -43.54 -33.73
CA GLU A 62 11.20 -42.88 -33.64
C GLU A 62 11.33 -41.98 -32.41
N ALA A 63 10.29 -41.18 -32.11
CA ALA A 63 10.24 -40.35 -30.90
C ALA A 63 10.31 -41.18 -29.61
N ARG A 64 9.62 -42.33 -29.55
CA ARG A 64 9.72 -43.27 -28.42
C ARG A 64 11.13 -43.83 -28.27
N SER A 65 11.82 -44.17 -29.37
CA SER A 65 13.20 -44.68 -29.33
C SER A 65 14.23 -43.62 -28.86
N ARG A 66 14.06 -42.36 -29.28
CA ARG A 66 14.91 -41.22 -28.84
C ARG A 66 14.69 -40.91 -27.35
N THR A 67 13.47 -41.04 -26.85
CA THR A 67 13.13 -40.80 -25.44
C THR A 67 13.72 -41.87 -24.51
N VAL A 68 13.74 -43.14 -24.96
CA VAL A 68 14.37 -44.26 -24.22
C VAL A 68 15.90 -44.13 -24.20
N LYS A 69 16.53 -43.66 -25.28
CA LYS A 69 17.98 -43.35 -25.32
C LYS A 69 18.36 -42.17 -24.40
N LYS A 70 17.54 -41.11 -24.33
CA LYS A 70 17.74 -39.97 -23.41
C LYS A 70 17.60 -40.36 -21.93
N LYS A 71 16.68 -41.29 -21.59
CA LYS A 71 16.55 -41.86 -20.22
C LYS A 71 17.69 -42.80 -19.82
N LYS A 72 18.36 -43.47 -20.77
CA LYS A 72 19.54 -44.33 -20.48
C LYS A 72 20.83 -43.53 -20.22
N LYS A 73 21.00 -42.32 -20.78
CA LYS A 73 22.18 -41.47 -20.51
C LYS A 73 22.15 -40.77 -19.14
N ARG A 74 20.97 -40.48 -18.58
CA ARG A 74 20.80 -39.84 -17.26
C ARG A 74 20.84 -40.80 -16.06
N ARG A 75 20.97 -42.11 -16.26
CA ARG A 75 20.99 -43.15 -15.20
C ARG A 75 22.38 -43.80 -15.01
N ARG A 76 23.46 -43.02 -15.07
CA ARG A 76 24.83 -43.53 -14.87
C ARG A 76 25.55 -43.10 -13.58
N HIS A 77 24.90 -42.39 -12.65
CA HIS A 77 25.43 -42.23 -11.29
C HIS A 77 24.39 -42.51 -10.21
N LYS A 78 24.41 -43.74 -9.68
CA LYS A 78 24.23 -44.15 -8.26
C LYS A 78 24.35 -45.69 -8.18
N PRO A 79 24.88 -46.27 -7.08
CA PRO A 79 25.35 -47.65 -7.05
C PRO A 79 24.21 -48.67 -6.95
N ARG A 80 24.50 -49.91 -7.39
CA ARG A 80 23.55 -50.98 -7.72
C ARG A 80 23.53 -52.02 -6.60
N VAL A 81 22.37 -52.26 -5.98
CA VAL A 81 22.11 -53.47 -5.17
C VAL A 81 21.57 -54.57 -6.11
N THR A 82 22.11 -55.78 -6.00
CA THR A 82 21.93 -56.89 -6.94
C THR A 82 20.59 -57.61 -6.80
N ALA A 83 20.13 -58.20 -7.92
CA ALA A 83 18.80 -58.76 -8.13
C ALA A 83 18.56 -60.16 -7.56
N GLU A 84 19.40 -60.65 -6.64
CA GLU A 84 19.27 -61.99 -6.04
C GLU A 84 18.44 -61.99 -4.74
N ALA A 85 18.25 -60.85 -4.08
CA ALA A 85 17.48 -60.75 -2.83
C ALA A 85 15.94 -60.73 -3.01
N VAL A 86 15.44 -60.50 -4.24
CA VAL A 86 14.00 -60.36 -4.51
C VAL A 86 13.35 -61.69 -4.91
N LYS A 87 14.14 -62.72 -5.25
CA LYS A 87 13.64 -64.02 -5.69
C LYS A 87 13.31 -64.96 -4.51
N THR A 88 14.04 -64.86 -3.40
CA THR A 88 13.87 -65.72 -2.22
C THR A 88 12.66 -65.40 -1.35
N VAL A 89 12.14 -64.17 -1.41
CA VAL A 89 10.93 -63.75 -0.66
C VAL A 89 9.63 -64.20 -1.34
N ARG A 90 9.64 -64.37 -2.68
CA ARG A 90 8.44 -64.81 -3.42
C ARG A 90 8.14 -66.30 -3.28
N ASP A 91 9.16 -67.14 -3.15
CA ASP A 91 8.99 -68.59 -3.05
C ASP A 91 8.62 -69.07 -1.63
N THR A 92 8.80 -68.23 -0.60
CA THR A 92 8.39 -68.51 0.78
C THR A 92 6.93 -68.16 1.07
N LEU A 93 6.38 -67.16 0.40
CA LEU A 93 4.96 -66.75 0.55
C LEU A 93 3.97 -67.67 -0.18
N ALA A 94 4.42 -68.43 -1.18
CA ALA A 94 3.56 -69.32 -1.97
C ALA A 94 3.26 -70.69 -1.31
N LYS A 95 3.87 -71.00 -0.15
CA LYS A 95 3.74 -72.31 0.53
C LYS A 95 2.79 -72.33 1.73
N ILE A 96 2.12 -71.22 2.05
CA ILE A 96 1.26 -71.12 3.24
C ILE A 96 -0.24 -71.28 2.90
N ASP A 97 -0.62 -71.29 1.62
CA ASP A 97 -2.03 -71.14 1.21
C ASP A 97 -2.67 -72.43 0.65
N SER A 98 -2.48 -73.57 1.33
CA SER A 98 -3.19 -74.81 0.97
C SER A 98 -3.59 -75.66 2.17
N SER A 99 -4.79 -75.43 2.74
CA SER A 99 -5.72 -76.49 3.14
C SER A 99 -7.04 -75.99 3.76
N SER A 100 -8.16 -76.45 3.18
CA SER A 100 -9.46 -76.78 3.80
C SER A 100 -10.40 -75.66 4.33
N GLY A 101 -11.69 -75.74 3.94
CA GLY A 101 -12.80 -75.13 4.71
C GLY A 101 -13.88 -74.34 3.96
N LYS A 102 -14.45 -74.85 2.86
CA LYS A 102 -15.49 -74.19 2.02
C LYS A 102 -16.85 -73.86 2.69
N ALA A 103 -17.07 -74.16 3.98
CA ALA A 103 -18.35 -73.88 4.66
C ALA A 103 -18.35 -72.61 5.53
N ARG A 104 -17.18 -72.05 5.86
CA ARG A 104 -17.05 -70.87 6.75
C ARG A 104 -17.01 -69.53 6.01
N GLN A 105 -16.86 -69.57 4.68
CA GLN A 105 -16.63 -68.39 3.84
C GLN A 105 -17.93 -67.66 3.44
N LYS A 106 -19.08 -68.36 3.38
CA LYS A 106 -20.36 -67.76 2.96
C LYS A 106 -21.02 -66.91 4.06
N LYS A 107 -20.87 -67.27 5.34
CA LYS A 107 -21.34 -66.46 6.49
C LYS A 107 -20.44 -65.25 6.77
N ARG A 108 -19.15 -65.36 6.50
CA ARG A 108 -18.17 -64.28 6.66
C ARG A 108 -18.24 -63.23 5.55
N ARG A 109 -18.67 -63.63 4.34
CA ARG A 109 -18.84 -62.71 3.20
C ARG A 109 -20.06 -61.80 3.37
N LYS A 110 -21.20 -62.33 3.82
CA LYS A 110 -22.41 -61.54 4.10
C LYS A 110 -22.22 -60.54 5.24
N HIS A 111 -21.54 -60.95 6.31
CA HIS A 111 -21.24 -60.06 7.45
C HIS A 111 -20.11 -59.05 7.15
N ARG A 112 -19.30 -59.31 6.12
CA ARG A 112 -18.26 -58.39 5.62
C ARG A 112 -18.85 -57.42 4.59
N GLU A 113 -19.80 -57.84 3.77
CA GLU A 113 -20.57 -56.96 2.88
C GLU A 113 -21.45 -56.00 3.73
N GLU A 114 -22.19 -56.46 4.74
CA GLU A 114 -22.95 -55.58 5.65
C GLU A 114 -22.06 -54.68 6.53
N LYS A 115 -20.84 -55.13 6.90
CA LYS A 115 -19.87 -54.27 7.60
C LYS A 115 -19.18 -53.29 6.68
N VAL A 116 -18.98 -53.62 5.41
CA VAL A 116 -18.40 -52.71 4.41
C VAL A 116 -19.45 -51.70 3.96
N GLU A 117 -20.72 -52.08 3.86
CA GLU A 117 -21.84 -51.18 3.58
C GLU A 117 -22.10 -50.23 4.77
N LYS A 118 -22.11 -50.74 6.01
CA LYS A 118 -22.14 -49.88 7.22
C LYS A 118 -20.84 -49.11 7.48
N GLN A 119 -19.68 -49.58 7.01
CA GLN A 119 -18.43 -48.80 7.09
C GLN A 119 -18.32 -47.77 5.97
N LEU A 120 -18.90 -48.01 4.80
CA LEU A 120 -19.03 -47.01 3.73
C LEU A 120 -20.04 -45.95 4.13
N GLU A 121 -21.18 -46.32 4.73
CA GLU A 121 -22.17 -45.37 5.28
C GLU A 121 -21.65 -44.62 6.53
N ALA A 122 -20.80 -45.24 7.37
CA ALA A 122 -20.24 -44.60 8.56
C ALA A 122 -18.91 -43.85 8.33
N SER A 123 -18.29 -43.95 7.15
CA SER A 123 -17.10 -43.18 6.76
C SER A 123 -17.40 -42.01 5.83
N THR A 124 -18.62 -41.88 5.32
CA THR A 124 -19.06 -40.74 4.49
C THR A 124 -19.53 -39.52 5.27
N ASP A 125 -19.74 -39.61 6.59
CA ASP A 125 -20.42 -38.54 7.35
C ASP A 125 -19.50 -37.59 8.15
N LYS A 126 -18.18 -37.83 8.18
CA LYS A 126 -17.24 -37.02 8.99
C LYS A 126 -16.16 -36.27 8.22
N ASP A 127 -15.76 -36.72 7.03
CA ASP A 127 -14.79 -35.99 6.19
C ASP A 127 -15.44 -34.99 5.23
N HIS A 128 -16.76 -35.10 4.99
CA HIS A 128 -17.48 -34.20 4.08
C HIS A 128 -17.89 -32.85 4.69
N ARG A 129 -17.63 -32.62 5.98
CA ARG A 129 -17.98 -31.34 6.63
C ARG A 129 -16.87 -30.30 6.59
N LYS A 130 -15.69 -30.61 6.06
CA LYS A 130 -14.59 -29.64 5.96
C LYS A 130 -14.43 -29.16 4.53
N ILE A 131 -14.79 -27.91 4.27
CA ILE A 131 -14.57 -27.28 2.97
C ILE A 131 -13.27 -26.47 3.03
N ARG A 132 -12.42 -26.64 2.01
CA ARG A 132 -11.19 -25.87 1.88
C ARG A 132 -11.49 -24.61 1.10
N VAL A 133 -11.58 -23.49 1.82
CA VAL A 133 -11.85 -22.18 1.22
C VAL A 133 -10.57 -21.36 1.19
N THR A 134 -10.46 -20.52 0.16
CA THR A 134 -9.35 -19.57 -0.02
C THR A 134 -9.71 -18.21 0.59
N GLU A 135 -8.73 -17.30 0.77
CA GLU A 135 -8.97 -15.95 1.30
C GLU A 135 -10.14 -15.21 0.61
N TYR A 136 -10.34 -15.46 -0.69
CA TYR A 136 -11.41 -14.88 -1.48
C TYR A 136 -12.06 -15.94 -2.36
N THR A 137 -13.25 -16.40 -1.95
CA THR A 137 -14.03 -17.42 -2.68
C THR A 137 -15.36 -16.83 -3.14
N SER A 138 -15.79 -17.14 -4.35
CA SER A 138 -17.11 -16.69 -4.85
C SER A 138 -18.24 -17.60 -4.38
N PRO A 139 -19.49 -17.10 -4.25
CA PRO A 139 -20.66 -17.94 -3.99
C PRO A 139 -20.83 -19.10 -4.98
N SER A 140 -20.40 -18.94 -6.24
CA SER A 140 -20.39 -20.03 -7.23
C SER A 140 -19.37 -21.11 -6.86
N GLU A 141 -18.14 -20.74 -6.54
CA GLU A 141 -17.11 -21.70 -6.11
C GLU A 141 -17.48 -22.35 -4.77
N LEU A 142 -18.08 -21.60 -3.85
CA LEU A 142 -18.57 -22.10 -2.57
C LEU A 142 -19.72 -23.11 -2.76
N ALA A 143 -20.67 -22.78 -3.65
CA ALA A 143 -21.76 -23.69 -4.02
C ALA A 143 -21.23 -24.99 -4.64
N ASP A 144 -20.21 -24.90 -5.49
CA ASP A 144 -19.55 -26.06 -6.09
C ASP A 144 -18.80 -26.90 -5.04
N LEU A 145 -18.10 -26.26 -4.08
CA LEU A 145 -17.39 -26.92 -2.98
C LEU A 145 -18.35 -27.64 -2.02
N MET A 146 -19.52 -27.08 -1.79
CA MET A 146 -20.56 -27.64 -0.92
C MET A 146 -21.49 -28.61 -1.66
N GLY A 147 -21.40 -28.69 -2.99
CA GLY A 147 -22.32 -29.47 -3.83
C GLY A 147 -23.77 -28.98 -3.77
N LEU A 148 -24.00 -27.69 -3.49
CA LEU A 148 -25.32 -27.09 -3.36
C LEU A 148 -25.70 -26.25 -4.59
N PRO A 149 -26.99 -26.11 -4.90
CA PRO A 149 -27.43 -25.17 -5.93
C PRO A 149 -27.09 -23.72 -5.55
N LEU A 150 -26.49 -22.98 -6.47
CA LEU A 150 -26.12 -21.57 -6.31
C LEU A 150 -27.27 -20.69 -5.76
N SER A 151 -28.52 -20.97 -6.15
CA SER A 151 -29.69 -20.23 -5.68
C SER A 151 -29.91 -20.34 -4.16
N LYS A 152 -29.59 -21.50 -3.55
CA LYS A 152 -29.71 -21.69 -2.10
C LYS A 152 -28.62 -20.92 -1.35
N VAL A 153 -27.41 -20.94 -1.88
CA VAL A 153 -26.26 -20.24 -1.30
C VAL A 153 -26.49 -18.72 -1.36
N ILE A 154 -26.91 -18.18 -2.52
CA ILE A 154 -27.28 -16.75 -2.67
C ILE A 154 -28.48 -16.39 -1.76
N GLY A 155 -29.48 -17.26 -1.68
CA GLY A 155 -30.62 -17.04 -0.79
C GLY A 155 -30.22 -16.86 0.68
N LYS A 156 -29.22 -17.62 1.14
CA LYS A 156 -28.68 -17.52 2.50
C LYS A 156 -27.86 -16.24 2.71
N PHE A 157 -27.05 -15.84 1.73
CA PHE A 157 -26.35 -14.56 1.77
C PHE A 157 -27.34 -13.39 1.96
N ILE A 158 -28.46 -13.41 1.23
CA ILE A 158 -29.52 -12.39 1.35
C ILE A 158 -30.21 -12.44 2.73
N GLU A 159 -30.47 -13.63 3.27
CA GLU A 159 -31.06 -13.79 4.62
C GLU A 159 -30.16 -13.20 5.71
N MET A 160 -28.84 -13.28 5.53
CA MET A 160 -27.84 -12.69 6.42
C MET A 160 -27.58 -11.20 6.16
N GLY A 161 -28.35 -10.57 5.27
CA GLY A 161 -28.22 -9.16 4.93
C GLY A 161 -27.06 -8.83 3.99
N VAL A 162 -26.38 -9.82 3.42
CA VAL A 162 -25.27 -9.63 2.47
C VAL A 162 -25.77 -9.86 1.04
N MET A 163 -25.88 -8.79 0.25
CA MET A 163 -26.19 -8.92 -1.17
C MET A 163 -24.95 -9.32 -1.96
N ALA A 164 -24.85 -10.61 -2.31
CA ALA A 164 -23.76 -11.15 -3.10
C ALA A 164 -24.22 -11.63 -4.48
N THR A 165 -23.44 -11.31 -5.52
CA THR A 165 -23.63 -11.88 -6.87
C THR A 165 -22.85 -13.19 -7.04
N ALA A 166 -23.25 -14.03 -7.99
CA ALA A 166 -22.70 -15.38 -8.17
C ALA A 166 -21.16 -15.46 -8.23
N ASN A 167 -20.54 -14.49 -8.92
CA ASN A 167 -19.10 -14.43 -9.15
C ASN A 167 -18.39 -13.38 -8.27
N GLN A 168 -19.12 -12.73 -7.35
CA GLN A 168 -18.52 -11.80 -6.41
C GLN A 168 -17.69 -12.60 -5.43
N ARG A 169 -16.40 -12.34 -5.37
CA ARG A 169 -15.56 -12.92 -4.34
C ARG A 169 -15.93 -12.32 -2.99
N LEU A 170 -15.93 -13.13 -1.94
CA LEU A 170 -16.27 -12.70 -0.60
C LEU A 170 -15.10 -13.01 0.33
N ASP A 171 -15.03 -12.28 1.43
CA ASP A 171 -14.05 -12.46 2.50
C ASP A 171 -14.31 -13.75 3.29
N VAL A 172 -13.25 -14.24 3.94
CA VAL A 172 -13.27 -15.49 4.70
C VAL A 172 -14.32 -15.46 5.81
N GLU A 173 -14.52 -14.32 6.48
CA GLU A 173 -15.47 -14.21 7.60
C GLU A 173 -16.91 -14.38 7.12
N THR A 174 -17.28 -13.70 6.03
CA THR A 174 -18.60 -13.89 5.42
C THR A 174 -18.80 -15.32 4.89
N ILE A 175 -17.77 -15.90 4.27
CA ILE A 175 -17.82 -17.28 3.75
C ILE A 175 -17.92 -18.31 4.87
N SER A 176 -17.13 -18.18 5.93
CA SER A 176 -17.14 -19.11 7.06
C SER A 176 -18.50 -19.09 7.74
N THR A 177 -19.06 -17.90 7.94
CA THR A 177 -20.38 -17.76 8.57
C THR A 177 -21.49 -18.44 7.74
N VAL A 178 -21.45 -18.32 6.41
CA VAL A 178 -22.40 -19.02 5.53
C VAL A 178 -22.15 -20.51 5.50
N ALA A 179 -20.89 -20.95 5.45
CA ALA A 179 -20.52 -22.37 5.47
C ALA A 179 -21.00 -23.07 6.76
N ASP A 180 -20.80 -22.41 7.91
CA ASP A 180 -21.20 -22.89 9.23
C ASP A 180 -22.71 -23.10 9.32
N GLU A 181 -23.50 -22.19 8.74
CA GLU A 181 -24.96 -22.29 8.69
C GLU A 181 -25.45 -23.51 7.89
N PHE A 182 -24.72 -23.87 6.82
CA PHE A 182 -24.97 -25.08 6.06
C PHE A 182 -24.34 -26.33 6.70
N GLY A 183 -23.69 -26.20 7.87
CA GLY A 183 -23.07 -27.28 8.63
C GLY A 183 -21.71 -27.73 8.10
N PHE A 184 -21.02 -26.88 7.33
CA PHE A 184 -19.67 -27.09 6.84
C PHE A 184 -18.69 -26.20 7.60
N GLU A 185 -17.65 -26.80 8.19
CA GLU A 185 -16.53 -26.11 8.78
C GLU A 185 -15.58 -25.65 7.67
N ALA A 186 -15.42 -24.34 7.53
CA ALA A 186 -14.51 -23.73 6.58
C ALA A 186 -13.06 -23.83 7.08
N GLU A 187 -12.30 -24.79 6.55
CA GLU A 187 -10.85 -24.84 6.75
C GLU A 187 -10.20 -23.82 5.80
N VAL A 188 -9.71 -22.72 6.38
CA VAL A 188 -8.97 -21.71 5.65
C VAL A 188 -7.64 -22.31 5.22
N VAL A 189 -7.60 -22.74 3.96
CA VAL A 189 -6.33 -23.09 3.34
C VAL A 189 -5.82 -21.79 2.77
N ASP A 190 -4.74 -21.30 3.36
CA ASP A 190 -3.95 -20.23 2.78
C ASP A 190 -3.68 -20.64 1.33
N SER A 191 -4.33 -19.97 0.38
CA SER A 191 -4.38 -20.48 -1.00
C SER A 191 -3.02 -20.39 -1.70
N PHE A 192 -1.99 -19.97 -0.99
CA PHE A 192 -0.67 -19.73 -1.51
C PHE A 192 0.36 -20.48 -0.71
N GLY A 193 0.78 -21.59 -1.32
CA GLY A 193 2.16 -22.05 -1.21
C GLY A 193 3.20 -21.01 -1.65
N ALA A 194 2.96 -19.69 -1.73
CA ALA A 194 4.04 -18.72 -1.87
C ALA A 194 4.82 -18.61 -0.55
N LYS A 195 4.13 -18.40 0.59
CA LYS A 195 4.76 -18.44 1.92
C LYS A 195 5.31 -19.83 2.25
N GLU A 196 4.65 -20.90 1.79
CA GLU A 196 5.09 -22.28 2.05
C GLU A 196 6.21 -22.74 1.11
N ILE A 197 6.29 -22.27 -0.15
CA ILE A 197 7.43 -22.51 -1.07
C ILE A 197 8.63 -21.65 -0.66
N GLU A 198 8.43 -20.40 -0.22
CA GLU A 198 9.48 -19.56 0.38
C GLU A 198 10.02 -20.22 1.65
N ARG A 199 9.18 -20.63 2.61
CA ARG A 199 9.65 -21.34 3.82
C ARG A 199 10.27 -22.71 3.56
N LYS A 200 9.73 -23.52 2.61
CA LYS A 200 10.27 -24.86 2.30
C LYS A 200 11.56 -24.86 1.48
N ARG A 201 11.88 -23.78 0.75
CA ARG A 201 13.14 -23.67 0.00
C ARG A 201 14.27 -23.07 0.84
N VAL A 202 13.96 -22.25 1.86
CA VAL A 202 14.94 -21.65 2.77
C VAL A 202 15.42 -22.63 3.87
N SER A 203 14.66 -23.69 4.16
CA SER A 203 14.94 -24.56 5.33
C SER A 203 15.92 -25.74 5.09
N SER A 204 16.64 -25.81 3.97
CA SER A 204 17.48 -26.99 3.67
C SER A 204 18.91 -26.64 3.28
N GLY A 205 19.76 -26.49 4.30
CA GLY A 205 21.23 -26.42 4.17
C GLY A 205 21.81 -25.00 4.13
N GLY A 206 23.09 -24.90 4.50
CA GLY A 206 23.87 -23.67 4.59
C GLY A 206 24.67 -23.62 5.89
N THR A 207 25.87 -23.05 5.84
CA THR A 207 26.64 -22.74 7.05
C THR A 207 26.19 -21.39 7.58
N GLU A 208 25.71 -21.35 8.83
CA GLU A 208 25.41 -20.10 9.51
C GLU A 208 26.71 -19.38 9.83
N THR A 209 26.79 -18.13 9.38
CA THR A 209 27.89 -17.22 9.65
C THR A 209 27.37 -16.01 10.41
N SER A 210 28.21 -15.43 11.27
CA SER A 210 27.89 -14.15 11.91
C SER A 210 27.72 -13.07 10.84
N ARG A 211 26.67 -12.26 10.96
CA ARG A 211 26.37 -11.16 10.04
C ARG A 211 26.53 -9.81 10.73
N SER A 212 26.75 -8.77 9.93
CA SER A 212 26.75 -7.39 10.41
C SER A 212 25.36 -6.95 10.90
N PRO A 213 25.28 -6.22 12.02
CA PRO A 213 24.03 -5.68 12.50
C PRO A 213 23.51 -4.57 11.59
N ILE A 214 22.19 -4.57 11.38
CA ILE A 214 21.49 -3.49 10.68
C ILE A 214 20.83 -2.60 11.73
N VAL A 215 21.15 -1.31 11.71
CA VAL A 215 20.85 -0.36 12.79
C VAL A 215 20.08 0.84 12.24
N THR A 216 18.87 1.10 12.75
CA THR A 216 18.13 2.31 12.37
C THR A 216 18.41 3.41 13.38
N VAL A 217 18.59 4.65 12.90
CA VAL A 217 18.68 5.84 13.76
C VAL A 217 17.35 6.57 13.77
N MET A 218 16.75 6.71 14.96
CA MET A 218 15.44 7.34 15.18
C MET A 218 15.52 8.47 16.20
N GLY A 219 14.52 9.35 16.19
CA GLY A 219 14.45 10.51 17.08
C GLY A 219 13.78 11.71 16.42
N HIS A 220 13.57 12.76 17.21
CA HIS A 220 12.93 14.01 16.80
C HIS A 220 13.77 14.78 15.76
N VAL A 221 13.13 15.72 15.07
CA VAL A 221 13.80 16.72 14.22
C VAL A 221 14.79 17.53 15.08
N ASP A 222 15.93 17.92 14.49
CA ASP A 222 16.99 18.72 15.15
C ASP A 222 17.69 18.10 16.38
N HIS A 223 17.44 16.82 16.65
CA HIS A 223 18.22 16.06 17.66
C HIS A 223 19.61 15.64 17.15
N GLY A 224 19.98 16.00 15.92
CA GLY A 224 21.32 15.73 15.38
C GLY A 224 21.52 14.30 14.85
N LYS A 225 20.45 13.61 14.42
CA LYS A 225 20.52 12.28 13.79
C LYS A 225 21.46 12.27 12.59
N THR A 226 21.17 13.08 11.58
CA THR A 226 21.99 13.21 10.37
C THR A 226 23.41 13.66 10.71
N ALA A 227 23.59 14.49 11.75
CA ALA A 227 24.91 14.96 12.18
C ALA A 227 25.75 13.85 12.80
N LEU A 228 25.13 12.98 13.60
CA LEU A 228 25.77 11.78 14.14
C LEU A 228 26.22 10.85 12.99
N LEU A 229 25.34 10.64 12.01
CA LEU A 229 25.62 9.78 10.87
C LEU A 229 26.69 10.33 9.95
N ASP A 230 26.67 11.63 9.66
CA ASP A 230 27.71 12.32 8.90
C ASP A 230 29.07 12.17 9.55
N ARG A 231 29.13 12.30 10.88
CA ARG A 231 30.36 12.14 11.64
C ARG A 231 30.89 10.71 11.57
N ILE A 232 30.03 9.71 11.72
CA ILE A 232 30.40 8.27 11.58
C ILE A 232 30.91 7.98 10.16
N ARG A 233 30.26 8.55 9.14
CA ARG A 233 30.62 8.36 7.73
C ARG A 233 31.85 9.16 7.29
N LYS A 234 32.27 10.16 8.06
CA LYS A 234 33.22 11.20 7.64
C LYS A 234 32.77 11.92 6.36
N THR A 235 31.44 12.08 6.20
CA THR A 235 30.79 12.80 5.10
C THR A 235 30.10 14.07 5.63
N ASN A 236 29.57 14.90 4.74
CA ASN A 236 28.81 16.10 5.11
C ASN A 236 27.54 16.21 4.26
N VAL A 237 26.61 15.28 4.48
CA VAL A 237 25.31 15.19 3.79
C VAL A 237 24.40 16.35 4.15
N ILE A 238 24.45 16.85 5.40
CA ILE A 238 23.64 18.00 5.86
C ILE A 238 23.84 19.22 4.96
N ALA A 239 25.07 19.48 4.51
CA ALA A 239 25.37 20.64 3.65
C ALA A 239 24.83 20.49 2.21
N THR A 240 24.57 19.25 1.78
CA THR A 240 24.07 18.94 0.43
C THR A 240 22.55 18.75 0.38
N GLU A 241 21.89 18.42 1.50
CA GLU A 241 20.44 18.22 1.53
C GLU A 241 19.66 19.56 1.49
N THR A 242 18.65 19.62 0.62
CA THR A 242 17.82 20.81 0.48
C THR A 242 16.93 20.98 1.71
N GLY A 243 17.07 22.11 2.39
CA GLY A 243 16.34 22.42 3.62
C GLY A 243 17.01 21.91 4.90
N GLY A 244 18.21 21.32 4.83
CA GLY A 244 18.97 20.89 6.00
C GLY A 244 18.34 19.73 6.78
N ILE A 245 17.38 19.00 6.18
CA ILE A 245 16.68 17.87 6.79
C ILE A 245 16.71 16.65 5.86
N THR A 246 16.79 15.48 6.49
CA THR A 246 16.73 14.17 5.81
C THR A 246 15.29 13.82 5.47
N GLN A 247 15.02 13.53 4.20
CA GLN A 247 13.67 13.30 3.66
C GLN A 247 13.51 11.94 2.94
N HIS A 248 14.60 11.20 2.76
CA HIS A 248 14.63 9.85 2.18
C HIS A 248 15.23 8.86 3.16
N ILE A 249 14.98 7.57 2.95
CA ILE A 249 15.61 6.53 3.77
C ILE A 249 16.94 6.16 3.11
N GLY A 250 18.04 6.58 3.71
CA GLY A 250 19.38 6.19 3.27
C GLY A 250 19.86 4.94 4.01
N ALA A 251 20.54 4.02 3.32
CA ALA A 251 21.28 2.95 3.96
C ALA A 251 22.75 2.99 3.54
N TYR A 252 23.66 2.79 4.48
CA TYR A 252 25.10 2.84 4.23
C TYR A 252 25.88 1.96 5.21
N VAL A 253 27.10 1.59 4.83
CA VAL A 253 27.98 0.75 5.65
C VAL A 253 29.05 1.61 6.33
N ALA A 254 29.16 1.49 7.66
CA ALA A 254 30.26 2.05 8.42
C ALA A 254 31.23 0.93 8.84
N GLN A 255 32.52 1.16 8.63
CA GLN A 255 33.56 0.29 9.13
C GLN A 255 33.93 0.70 10.56
N VAL A 256 33.67 -0.19 11.52
CA VAL A 256 34.14 -0.04 12.90
C VAL A 256 35.45 -0.83 13.01
N GLY A 257 36.39 -0.36 13.83
CA GLY A 257 37.71 -1.00 13.97
C GLY A 257 37.63 -2.52 14.13
N ASP A 258 38.67 -3.22 13.68
CA ASP A 258 38.76 -4.70 13.71
C ASP A 258 37.97 -5.46 12.62
N GLY A 259 37.73 -4.81 11.47
CA GLY A 259 37.12 -5.45 10.29
C GLY A 259 35.62 -5.76 10.44
N LYS A 260 34.98 -5.24 11.48
CA LYS A 260 33.54 -5.31 11.71
C LYS A 260 32.83 -4.18 10.94
N HIS A 261 31.67 -4.50 10.37
CA HIS A 261 30.85 -3.53 9.64
C HIS A 261 29.49 -3.38 10.33
N ILE A 262 28.98 -2.16 10.35
CA ILE A 262 27.62 -1.84 10.80
C ILE A 262 26.88 -1.19 9.65
N THR A 263 25.69 -1.68 9.35
CA THR A 263 24.82 -1.08 8.33
C THR A 263 23.86 -0.15 9.02
N PHE A 264 23.89 1.12 8.67
CA PHE A 264 22.99 2.14 9.22
C PHE A 264 21.86 2.43 8.26
N ILE A 265 20.65 2.58 8.79
CA ILE A 265 19.47 3.13 8.11
C ILE A 265 19.17 4.48 8.73
N ASP A 266 19.26 5.54 7.93
CA ASP A 266 18.85 6.88 8.31
C ASP A 266 17.35 7.05 8.05
N THR A 267 16.58 7.44 9.08
CA THR A 267 15.14 7.68 8.94
C THR A 267 14.78 9.15 9.18
N PRO A 268 13.93 9.74 8.32
CA PRO A 268 13.43 11.10 8.51
C PRO A 268 12.76 11.28 9.89
N GLY A 269 12.94 12.46 10.51
CA GLY A 269 12.38 12.77 11.83
C GLY A 269 10.97 13.35 11.83
N HIS A 270 10.53 13.89 10.71
CA HIS A 270 9.25 14.61 10.63
C HIS A 270 8.05 13.66 10.72
N GLU A 271 7.00 14.11 11.39
CA GLU A 271 5.73 13.38 11.63
C GLU A 271 5.10 12.75 10.37
N ALA A 272 5.18 13.42 9.20
CA ALA A 272 4.68 12.92 7.93
C ALA A 272 5.35 11.61 7.47
N PHE A 273 6.50 11.24 8.05
CA PHE A 273 7.27 10.04 7.69
C PHE A 273 7.11 8.87 8.68
N THR A 274 5.98 8.81 9.39
CA THR A 274 5.66 7.70 10.32
C THR A 274 5.72 6.32 9.65
N ALA A 275 5.24 6.19 8.42
CA ALA A 275 5.33 4.95 7.65
C ALA A 275 6.79 4.52 7.39
N MET A 276 7.68 5.48 7.10
CA MET A 276 9.10 5.24 6.89
C MET A 276 9.81 4.77 8.16
N ARG A 277 9.47 5.35 9.32
CA ARG A 277 10.01 4.92 10.63
C ARG A 277 9.58 3.50 10.97
N THR A 278 8.30 3.18 10.78
CA THR A 278 7.80 1.81 10.99
C THR A 278 8.53 0.80 10.08
N ARG A 279 8.81 1.19 8.83
CA ARG A 279 9.57 0.36 7.88
C ARG A 279 11.01 0.16 8.35
N GLY A 280 11.70 1.23 8.75
CA GLY A 280 13.05 1.16 9.32
C GLY A 280 13.13 0.22 10.51
N ALA A 281 12.24 0.37 11.50
CA ALA A 281 12.20 -0.50 12.68
C ALA A 281 12.04 -1.99 12.33
N ARG A 282 11.26 -2.34 11.31
CA ARG A 282 11.02 -3.74 10.95
C ARG A 282 12.20 -4.44 10.27
N VAL A 283 13.06 -3.68 9.60
CA VAL A 283 14.20 -4.21 8.84
C VAL A 283 15.44 -4.35 9.73
N THR A 284 15.48 -3.65 10.87
CA THR A 284 16.68 -3.54 11.69
C THR A 284 16.71 -4.44 12.90
N ASP A 285 17.92 -4.82 13.28
CA ASP A 285 18.22 -5.63 14.45
C ASP A 285 18.30 -4.78 15.72
N ILE A 286 18.68 -3.50 15.59
CA ILE A 286 18.88 -2.57 16.71
C ILE A 286 18.38 -1.17 16.28
N VAL A 287 17.76 -0.43 17.20
CA VAL A 287 17.41 0.98 17.01
C VAL A 287 18.29 1.87 17.89
N ILE A 288 18.97 2.85 17.29
CA ILE A 288 19.60 3.95 18.03
C ILE A 288 18.58 5.07 18.19
N LEU A 289 18.17 5.33 19.43
CA LEU A 289 17.31 6.45 19.78
C LEU A 289 18.15 7.68 20.11
N VAL A 290 18.07 8.71 19.27
CA VAL A 290 18.81 9.95 19.40
C VAL A 290 17.97 11.00 20.12
N VAL A 291 18.47 11.45 21.27
CA VAL A 291 17.84 12.51 22.07
C VAL A 291 18.86 13.59 22.37
N ALA A 292 18.58 14.84 22.02
CA ALA A 292 19.52 15.91 22.29
C ALA A 292 19.48 16.31 23.78
N ALA A 293 20.65 16.54 24.39
CA ALA A 293 20.78 16.89 25.81
C ALA A 293 20.29 18.31 26.15
N ASP A 294 20.17 19.18 25.15
CA ASP A 294 19.57 20.52 25.28
C ASP A 294 18.03 20.48 25.21
N SER A 295 17.48 19.35 24.77
CA SER A 295 16.07 19.11 24.51
C SER A 295 15.57 18.00 25.43
N ARG A 296 14.26 17.93 25.64
CA ARG A 296 13.65 16.82 26.39
C ARG A 296 13.18 15.73 25.44
N VAL A 297 12.60 14.66 25.99
CA VAL A 297 11.82 13.72 25.18
C VAL A 297 10.65 14.50 24.56
N MET A 298 10.52 14.42 23.23
CA MET A 298 9.50 15.09 22.43
C MET A 298 8.54 14.04 21.86
N PRO A 299 7.33 14.42 21.38
CA PRO A 299 6.35 13.46 20.87
C PRO A 299 6.88 12.52 19.78
N GLN A 300 7.72 13.01 18.86
CA GLN A 300 8.32 12.15 17.81
C GLN A 300 9.35 11.14 18.37
N THR A 301 9.94 11.43 19.52
CA THR A 301 10.80 10.49 20.25
C THR A 301 9.95 9.41 20.93
N GLU A 302 8.80 9.77 21.48
CA GLU A 302 7.82 8.81 22.03
C GLU A 302 7.32 7.86 20.94
N GLU A 303 6.94 8.39 19.78
CA GLU A 303 6.56 7.59 18.61
C GLU A 303 7.68 6.63 18.17
N ALA A 304 8.93 7.09 18.18
CA ALA A 304 10.08 6.23 17.85
C ALA A 304 10.25 5.07 18.85
N ILE A 305 10.06 5.33 20.14
CA ILE A 305 10.08 4.30 21.19
C ILE A 305 8.96 3.28 20.94
N ASP A 306 7.75 3.76 20.63
CA ASP A 306 6.60 2.89 20.37
C ASP A 306 6.80 2.03 19.12
N HIS A 307 7.38 2.58 18.05
CA HIS A 307 7.71 1.80 16.84
C HIS A 307 8.75 0.72 17.11
N ALA A 308 9.81 1.04 17.85
CA ALA A 308 10.84 0.06 18.22
C ALA A 308 10.26 -1.07 19.08
N ARG A 309 9.42 -0.73 20.07
CA ARG A 309 8.71 -1.72 20.91
C ARG A 309 7.74 -2.57 20.12
N ALA A 310 6.94 -1.98 19.24
CA ALA A 310 5.99 -2.70 18.41
C ALA A 310 6.69 -3.67 17.44
N ALA A 311 7.91 -3.33 17.00
CA ALA A 311 8.75 -4.20 16.19
C ALA A 311 9.50 -5.26 17.02
N GLY A 312 9.57 -5.12 18.35
CA GLY A 312 10.31 -6.02 19.23
C GLY A 312 11.84 -5.86 19.10
N VAL A 313 12.31 -4.67 18.71
CA VAL A 313 13.72 -4.40 18.44
C VAL A 313 14.36 -3.70 19.65
N PRO A 314 15.53 -4.16 20.13
CA PRO A 314 16.22 -3.53 21.25
C PRO A 314 16.67 -2.10 20.91
N ILE A 315 16.59 -1.22 21.91
CA ILE A 315 16.91 0.19 21.80
C ILE A 315 18.28 0.45 22.45
N VAL A 316 19.13 1.22 21.78
CA VAL A 316 20.34 1.84 22.33
C VAL A 316 20.14 3.35 22.30
N VAL A 317 20.38 4.05 23.41
CA VAL A 317 20.15 5.49 23.51
C VAL A 317 21.45 6.26 23.26
N ALA A 318 21.39 7.23 22.37
CA ALA A 318 22.46 8.20 22.13
C ALA A 318 21.99 9.60 22.54
N ILE A 319 22.54 10.12 23.65
CA ILE A 319 22.26 11.48 24.10
C ILE A 319 23.22 12.43 23.38
N THR A 320 22.73 13.25 22.45
CA THR A 320 23.56 14.13 21.59
C THR A 320 23.73 15.53 22.18
N LYS A 321 24.59 16.36 21.58
CA LYS A 321 24.83 17.78 21.91
C LYS A 321 25.37 18.04 23.33
N ILE A 322 26.19 17.13 23.85
CA ILE A 322 26.84 17.33 25.17
C ILE A 322 27.85 18.48 25.19
N ASP A 323 28.28 18.96 24.03
CA ASP A 323 29.16 20.11 23.85
C ASP A 323 28.50 21.45 24.21
N LEU A 324 27.16 21.51 24.24
CA LEU A 324 26.43 22.74 24.58
C LEU A 324 26.46 23.00 26.10
N PRO A 325 26.63 24.25 26.54
CA PRO A 325 26.58 24.59 27.97
C PRO A 325 25.19 24.42 28.59
N THR A 326 24.14 24.30 27.77
CA THR A 326 22.76 24.01 28.18
C THR A 326 22.47 22.51 28.28
N SER A 327 23.45 21.65 28.00
CA SER A 327 23.32 20.19 28.05
C SER A 327 22.99 19.71 29.47
N ASN A 328 21.95 18.86 29.58
CA ASN A 328 21.63 18.17 30.82
C ASN A 328 21.18 16.71 30.56
N PRO A 329 22.14 15.76 30.47
CA PRO A 329 21.85 14.35 30.21
C PRO A 329 20.96 13.69 31.29
N ASP A 330 21.10 14.12 32.55
CA ASP A 330 20.33 13.53 33.66
C ASP A 330 18.83 13.80 33.54
N LEU A 331 18.43 14.96 33.01
CA LEU A 331 17.02 15.26 32.73
C LEU A 331 16.46 14.35 31.63
N VAL A 332 17.25 14.12 30.58
CA VAL A 332 16.85 13.22 29.49
C VAL A 332 16.69 11.77 30.01
N LYS A 333 17.61 11.30 30.87
CA LYS A 333 17.51 9.98 31.51
C LYS A 333 16.23 9.86 32.37
N ASN A 334 15.87 10.91 33.12
CA ASN A 334 14.61 10.96 33.87
C ASN A 334 13.38 10.86 32.96
N ASP A 335 13.35 11.63 31.88
CA ASP A 335 12.24 11.63 30.94
C ASP A 335 12.10 10.27 30.23
N LEU A 336 13.22 9.67 29.80
CA LEU A 336 13.23 8.32 29.21
C LEU A 336 12.69 7.26 30.16
N ALA A 337 13.04 7.35 31.45
CA ALA A 337 12.51 6.45 32.48
C ALA A 337 10.98 6.59 32.62
N ALA A 338 10.43 7.81 32.50
CA ALA A 338 8.98 8.03 32.50
C ALA A 338 8.27 7.35 31.32
N HIS A 339 8.96 7.21 30.18
CA HIS A 339 8.48 6.47 29.01
C HIS A 339 8.85 4.98 29.03
N ASN A 340 9.24 4.40 30.19
CA ASN A 340 9.66 3.00 30.37
C ASN A 340 10.95 2.61 29.61
N VAL A 341 11.84 3.56 29.34
CA VAL A 341 13.18 3.31 28.79
C VAL A 341 14.18 3.51 29.93
N LEU A 342 14.45 2.44 30.67
CA LEU A 342 15.35 2.46 31.83
C LEU A 342 16.80 2.24 31.40
N VAL A 343 17.66 3.23 31.65
CA VAL A 343 19.09 3.20 31.30
C VAL A 343 19.91 2.29 32.22
N GLU A 344 21.00 1.74 31.68
CA GLU A 344 21.92 0.82 32.38
C GLU A 344 22.44 1.37 33.72
N GLU A 345 22.82 2.65 33.77
CA GLU A 345 23.35 3.30 34.98
C GLU A 345 22.39 3.24 36.17
N TRP A 346 21.08 3.14 35.90
CA TRP A 346 20.02 3.09 36.91
C TRP A 346 19.49 1.67 37.14
N GLY A 347 20.24 0.66 36.67
CA GLY A 347 19.88 -0.75 36.76
C GLY A 347 18.89 -1.22 35.70
N GLY A 348 18.75 -0.48 34.60
CA GLY A 348 17.93 -0.86 33.44
C GLY A 348 18.67 -1.75 32.42
N GLU A 349 17.97 -2.10 31.35
CA GLU A 349 18.49 -2.94 30.25
C GLU A 349 19.00 -2.11 29.05
N VAL A 350 18.66 -0.82 28.99
CA VAL A 350 18.93 0.02 27.82
C VAL A 350 20.33 0.63 27.92
N LEU A 351 21.19 0.26 26.97
CA LEU A 351 22.52 0.85 26.83
C LEU A 351 22.40 2.33 26.45
N CYS A 352 23.15 3.19 27.14
CA CYS A 352 23.12 4.64 26.93
C CYS A 352 24.54 5.18 26.73
N SER A 353 24.74 6.03 25.72
CA SER A 353 25.98 6.79 25.51
C SER A 353 25.69 8.28 25.34
N GLU A 354 26.52 9.09 25.97
CA GLU A 354 26.50 10.55 25.86
C GLU A 354 27.50 10.96 24.77
N VAL A 355 27.05 11.55 23.66
CA VAL A 355 27.86 11.80 22.46
C VAL A 355 27.79 13.26 22.00
N SER A 356 28.84 13.73 21.35
CA SER A 356 28.80 14.99 20.58
C SER A 356 29.16 14.74 19.13
N SER A 357 28.22 15.00 18.23
CA SER A 357 28.43 14.85 16.78
C SER A 357 29.42 15.87 16.21
N ILE A 358 29.59 17.02 16.88
CA ILE A 358 30.48 18.11 16.43
C ILE A 358 31.92 17.83 16.87
N THR A 359 32.14 17.57 18.16
CA THR A 359 33.49 17.30 18.69
C THR A 359 33.95 15.88 18.35
N GLY A 360 33.00 14.96 18.16
CA GLY A 360 33.26 13.53 17.96
C GLY A 360 33.46 12.75 19.27
N GLU A 361 33.18 13.37 20.41
CA GLU A 361 33.32 12.73 21.72
C GLU A 361 32.35 11.55 21.89
N ASN A 362 32.86 10.43 22.42
CA ASN A 362 32.14 9.19 22.74
C ASN A 362 31.41 8.48 21.59
N ILE A 363 31.68 8.83 20.33
CA ILE A 363 31.10 8.10 19.18
C ILE A 363 31.64 6.67 19.11
N GLU A 364 32.92 6.46 19.43
CA GLU A 364 33.51 5.11 19.48
C GLU A 364 32.84 4.25 20.56
N ASP A 365 32.59 4.80 21.74
CA ASP A 365 31.84 4.12 22.83
C ASP A 365 30.42 3.72 22.40
N LEU A 366 29.71 4.61 21.68
CA LEU A 366 28.39 4.28 21.13
C LEU A 366 28.47 3.10 20.16
N LEU A 367 29.45 3.09 19.25
CA LEU A 367 29.62 2.01 18.27
C LEU A 367 29.98 0.68 18.97
N ASP A 368 30.81 0.72 20.00
CA ASP A 368 31.18 -0.46 20.79
C ASP A 368 29.96 -1.04 21.53
N LYS A 369 29.10 -0.19 22.10
CA LYS A 369 27.84 -0.65 22.74
C LYS A 369 26.86 -1.24 21.74
N VAL A 370 26.76 -0.70 20.53
CA VAL A 370 25.93 -1.26 19.46
C VAL A 370 26.46 -2.63 19.03
N LEU A 371 27.79 -2.80 18.92
CA LEU A 371 28.40 -4.09 18.64
C LEU A 371 28.17 -5.10 19.77
N LEU A 372 28.29 -4.68 21.02
CA LEU A 372 27.99 -5.52 22.19
C LEU A 372 26.54 -6.01 22.16
N GLN A 373 25.59 -5.12 21.88
CA GLN A 373 24.18 -5.47 21.74
C GLN A 373 23.96 -6.47 20.59
N ALA A 374 24.67 -6.32 19.47
CA ALA A 374 24.60 -7.25 18.36
C ALA A 374 25.16 -8.64 18.70
N GLU A 375 26.24 -8.71 19.48
CA GLU A 375 26.81 -9.96 19.98
C GLU A 375 25.85 -10.69 20.92
N MET A 376 25.12 -9.96 21.78
CA MET A 376 24.08 -10.54 22.64
C MET A 376 22.89 -11.12 21.87
N LEU A 377 22.59 -10.58 20.67
CA LEU A 377 21.52 -11.07 19.80
C LEU A 377 21.92 -12.29 18.96
N GLU A 378 23.21 -12.66 18.94
CA GLU A 378 23.75 -13.78 18.15
C GLU A 378 23.32 -13.74 16.68
N LEU A 379 23.45 -12.57 16.04
CA LEU A 379 22.99 -12.36 14.66
C LEU A 379 23.70 -13.30 13.66
N THR A 380 22.91 -14.13 12.99
CA THR A 380 23.38 -15.12 12.01
C THR A 380 22.68 -14.96 10.65
N ALA A 381 23.41 -15.27 9.58
CA ALA A 381 22.85 -15.41 8.23
C ALA A 381 23.51 -16.59 7.49
N CYS A 382 22.89 -17.06 6.42
CA CYS A 382 23.36 -18.13 5.55
C CYS A 382 23.65 -17.58 4.14
N PRO A 383 24.90 -17.22 3.81
CA PRO A 383 25.27 -16.69 2.50
C PRO A 383 24.97 -17.64 1.32
N ASP A 384 24.97 -18.96 1.56
CA ASP A 384 24.79 -19.98 0.52
C ASP A 384 23.35 -20.10 -0.02
N ARG A 385 22.39 -19.43 0.61
CA ARG A 385 20.96 -19.52 0.26
C ARG A 385 20.58 -18.53 -0.85
N PRO A 386 19.45 -18.77 -1.54
CA PRO A 386 18.86 -17.74 -2.38
C PRO A 386 18.64 -16.47 -1.57
N ALA A 387 19.02 -15.33 -2.13
CA ALA A 387 18.90 -14.05 -1.45
C ALA A 387 17.45 -13.77 -1.04
N LYS A 388 17.31 -13.39 0.21
CA LYS A 388 16.10 -12.81 0.80
C LYS A 388 16.48 -11.46 1.34
N GLY A 389 15.69 -10.45 1.02
CA GLY A 389 15.88 -9.12 1.53
C GLY A 389 14.57 -8.36 1.64
N THR A 390 14.68 -7.09 2.00
CA THR A 390 13.56 -6.18 2.09
C THR A 390 13.86 -4.91 1.28
N VAL A 391 12.88 -4.46 0.50
CA VAL A 391 12.95 -3.19 -0.24
C VAL A 391 12.87 -2.05 0.77
N ILE A 392 13.89 -1.20 0.80
CA ILE A 392 13.87 0.02 1.60
C ILE A 392 13.08 1.08 0.85
N GLU A 393 13.43 1.29 -0.41
CA GLU A 393 12.98 2.44 -1.19
C GLU A 393 13.13 2.18 -2.70
N GLY A 394 12.25 2.77 -3.52
CA GLY A 394 12.25 2.61 -4.98
C GLY A 394 12.07 3.94 -5.69
N GLU A 395 12.91 4.20 -6.68
CA GLU A 395 12.93 5.44 -7.45
C GLU A 395 12.99 5.17 -8.97
N ILE A 396 12.66 6.20 -9.75
CA ILE A 396 12.77 6.16 -11.22
C ILE A 396 13.82 7.16 -11.67
N ASP A 397 15.00 6.65 -12.01
CA ASP A 397 16.09 7.45 -12.56
C ASP A 397 15.94 7.59 -14.10
N PRO A 398 16.06 8.80 -14.67
CA PRO A 398 15.92 9.01 -16.12
C PRO A 398 16.95 8.29 -17.00
N ARG A 399 18.13 7.96 -16.46
CA ARG A 399 19.25 7.31 -17.16
C ARG A 399 19.30 5.82 -16.88
N ARG A 400 19.10 5.41 -15.63
CA ARG A 400 19.24 4.01 -15.19
C ARG A 400 17.92 3.23 -15.21
N GLY A 401 16.79 3.93 -15.30
CA GLY A 401 15.46 3.33 -15.20
C GLY A 401 15.04 3.15 -13.75
N ILE A 402 14.38 2.04 -13.44
CA ILE A 402 13.90 1.77 -12.08
C ILE A 402 15.07 1.28 -11.23
N VAL A 403 15.38 2.05 -10.18
CA VAL A 403 16.39 1.75 -9.17
C VAL A 403 15.65 1.39 -7.89
N VAL A 404 16.07 0.30 -7.24
CA VAL A 404 15.47 -0.13 -5.97
C VAL A 404 16.56 -0.38 -4.95
N ASN A 405 16.44 0.27 -3.80
CA ASN A 405 17.32 0.12 -2.66
C ASN A 405 16.82 -1.05 -1.81
N VAL A 406 17.69 -2.01 -1.55
CA VAL A 406 17.37 -3.28 -0.89
C VAL A 406 18.40 -3.57 0.19
N ILE A 407 17.96 -4.07 1.34
CA ILE A 407 18.84 -4.72 2.31
C ILE A 407 18.70 -6.22 2.19
N ILE A 408 19.82 -6.91 2.01
CA ILE A 408 19.86 -8.38 1.99
C ILE A 408 19.90 -8.88 3.43
N GLU A 409 18.92 -9.67 3.83
CA GLU A 409 18.83 -10.24 5.19
C GLU A 409 19.54 -11.60 5.27
N ASP A 410 19.32 -12.44 4.26
CA ASP A 410 19.83 -13.81 4.17
C ASP A 410 20.19 -14.15 2.71
N GLY A 411 21.12 -15.08 2.51
CA GLY A 411 21.58 -15.46 1.17
C GLY A 411 22.45 -14.42 0.45
N THR A 412 22.88 -14.77 -0.76
CA THR A 412 23.72 -13.90 -1.60
C THR A 412 23.00 -13.59 -2.91
N LEU A 413 22.90 -12.32 -3.26
CA LEU A 413 22.27 -11.84 -4.49
C LEU A 413 23.33 -11.64 -5.56
N ARG A 414 23.10 -12.13 -6.78
CA ARG A 414 24.04 -11.99 -7.90
C ARG A 414 23.44 -11.28 -9.08
N VAL A 415 24.31 -10.66 -9.87
CA VAL A 415 23.93 -10.12 -11.19
C VAL A 415 23.39 -11.27 -12.06
N GLU A 416 22.36 -10.97 -12.86
CA GLU A 416 21.59 -11.91 -13.67
C GLU A 416 20.60 -12.83 -12.92
N ASP A 417 20.50 -12.76 -11.58
CA ASP A 417 19.49 -13.51 -10.85
C ASP A 417 18.07 -13.00 -11.15
N ASP A 418 17.13 -13.94 -11.26
CA ASP A 418 15.69 -13.62 -11.32
C ASP A 418 15.16 -13.42 -9.90
N PHE A 419 14.32 -12.41 -9.70
CA PHE A 419 13.75 -12.11 -8.38
C PHE A 419 12.28 -11.73 -8.45
N VAL A 420 11.63 -11.85 -7.29
CA VAL A 420 10.29 -11.35 -7.05
C VAL A 420 10.36 -10.37 -5.88
N ALA A 421 9.86 -9.15 -6.07
CA ALA A 421 9.72 -8.13 -5.04
C ALA A 421 8.25 -7.77 -4.94
N GLY A 422 7.56 -8.24 -3.89
CA GLY A 422 6.11 -8.04 -3.73
C GLY A 422 5.31 -8.49 -4.95
N CYS A 423 4.65 -7.53 -5.61
CA CYS A 423 3.87 -7.72 -6.85
C CYS A 423 4.63 -7.43 -8.14
N CYS A 424 5.96 -7.27 -8.05
CA CYS A 424 6.85 -7.05 -9.17
C CYS A 424 7.76 -8.27 -9.39
N ALA A 425 8.15 -8.50 -10.63
CA ALA A 425 9.21 -9.44 -10.98
C ALA A 425 10.24 -8.73 -11.86
N GLY A 426 11.49 -9.17 -11.74
CA GLY A 426 12.59 -8.61 -12.50
C GLY A 426 13.74 -9.58 -12.62
N ARG A 427 14.71 -9.19 -13.44
CA ARG A 427 16.00 -9.85 -13.53
C ARG A 427 17.07 -8.80 -13.29
N ILE A 428 18.02 -9.11 -12.41
CA ILE A 428 19.04 -8.16 -11.98
C ILE A 428 19.99 -7.89 -13.13
N ARG A 429 20.04 -6.63 -13.57
CA ARG A 429 20.95 -6.18 -14.62
C ARG A 429 22.28 -5.72 -14.07
N ALA A 430 22.25 -5.05 -12.93
CA ALA A 430 23.41 -4.55 -12.22
C ALA A 430 23.05 -4.37 -10.75
N ILE A 431 24.07 -4.45 -9.90
CA ILE A 431 24.01 -4.19 -8.46
C ILE A 431 25.02 -3.07 -8.20
N TYR A 432 24.63 -2.05 -7.44
CA TYR A 432 25.51 -0.96 -7.01
C TYR A 432 25.55 -0.89 -5.48
N ASP A 433 26.70 -0.50 -4.94
CA ASP A 433 26.82 -0.09 -3.53
C ASP A 433 26.31 1.35 -3.31
N GLU A 434 26.34 1.83 -2.07
CA GLU A 434 25.96 3.19 -1.71
C GLU A 434 26.85 4.29 -2.30
N ASN A 435 28.02 3.93 -2.82
CA ASN A 435 29.00 4.83 -3.43
C ASN A 435 28.99 4.75 -4.97
N ASP A 436 27.93 4.18 -5.56
CA ASP A 436 27.77 3.98 -7.01
C ASP A 436 28.80 3.02 -7.65
N ASN A 437 29.51 2.20 -6.86
CA ASN A 437 30.40 1.18 -7.39
C ASN A 437 29.61 -0.08 -7.77
N GLU A 438 29.92 -0.64 -8.94
CA GLU A 438 29.26 -1.85 -9.43
C GLU A 438 29.76 -3.09 -8.68
N LEU A 439 28.83 -3.88 -8.14
CA LEU A 439 29.07 -5.11 -7.42
C LEU A 439 28.65 -6.32 -8.26
N VAL A 440 29.40 -7.43 -8.15
CA VAL A 440 29.07 -8.70 -8.82
C VAL A 440 28.14 -9.56 -7.96
N GLU A 441 28.34 -9.52 -6.64
CA GLU A 441 27.51 -10.21 -5.66
C GLU A 441 27.35 -9.37 -4.39
N ALA A 442 26.20 -9.53 -3.73
CA ALA A 442 25.85 -8.84 -2.50
C ALA A 442 25.46 -9.86 -1.42
N GLY A 443 26.21 -9.87 -0.32
CA GLY A 443 25.97 -10.76 0.81
C GLY A 443 24.98 -10.21 1.84
N PRO A 444 24.67 -10.99 2.89
CA PRO A 444 23.79 -10.57 3.97
C PRO A 444 24.32 -9.34 4.74
N GLY A 445 23.42 -8.45 5.13
CA GLY A 445 23.69 -7.24 5.92
C GLY A 445 24.11 -6.03 5.09
N ILE A 446 24.41 -6.19 3.79
CA ILE A 446 24.87 -5.10 2.92
C ILE A 446 23.66 -4.45 2.23
N PRO A 447 23.52 -3.11 2.27
CA PRO A 447 22.55 -2.39 1.47
C PRO A 447 23.04 -2.29 0.02
N VAL A 448 22.17 -2.57 -0.95
CA VAL A 448 22.52 -2.50 -2.37
C VAL A 448 21.39 -1.88 -3.20
N GLN A 449 21.78 -1.22 -4.28
CA GLN A 449 20.85 -0.74 -5.30
C GLN A 449 20.79 -1.75 -6.44
N ILE A 450 19.57 -2.21 -6.76
CA ILE A 450 19.35 -3.15 -7.85
C ILE A 450 18.66 -2.49 -9.03
N LEU A 451 19.09 -2.87 -10.23
CA LEU A 451 18.43 -2.50 -11.49
C LEU A 451 17.75 -3.71 -12.13
N GLY A 452 16.63 -3.46 -12.81
CA GLY A 452 15.96 -4.48 -13.63
C GLY A 452 14.56 -4.87 -13.17
N CYS A 453 13.99 -4.13 -12.22
CA CYS A 453 12.56 -4.19 -11.90
C CYS A 453 11.71 -3.78 -13.11
N SER A 454 10.56 -4.43 -13.27
CA SER A 454 9.58 -4.07 -14.31
C SER A 454 8.74 -2.85 -13.92
N GLU A 455 8.37 -2.77 -12.65
CA GLU A 455 7.64 -1.67 -12.02
C GLU A 455 8.34 -1.34 -10.68
N VAL A 456 8.10 -0.14 -10.15
CA VAL A 456 8.64 0.25 -8.84
C VAL A 456 7.89 -0.56 -7.79
N PRO A 457 8.57 -1.44 -7.02
CA PRO A 457 7.92 -2.19 -5.95
C PRO A 457 7.53 -1.27 -4.79
N ASP A 458 6.57 -1.71 -3.99
CA ASP A 458 6.17 -0.97 -2.79
C ASP A 458 7.28 -1.07 -1.75
N ALA A 459 7.53 0.03 -1.05
CA ALA A 459 8.60 0.08 -0.08
C ALA A 459 8.22 -0.73 1.17
N GLY A 460 9.11 -1.61 1.61
CA GLY A 460 8.87 -2.63 2.63
C GLY A 460 8.50 -4.01 2.07
N ASP A 461 8.35 -4.16 0.75
CA ASP A 461 8.13 -5.48 0.15
C ASP A 461 9.35 -6.40 0.33
N ALA A 462 9.07 -7.68 0.60
CA ALA A 462 10.10 -8.70 0.62
C ALA A 462 10.56 -9.02 -0.81
N ILE A 463 11.88 -9.04 -0.99
CA ILE A 463 12.53 -9.53 -2.21
C ILE A 463 13.07 -10.93 -1.99
N VAL A 464 12.81 -11.81 -2.95
CA VAL A 464 13.29 -13.19 -2.94
C VAL A 464 13.86 -13.54 -4.30
N ALA A 465 15.11 -14.01 -4.31
CA ALA A 465 15.73 -14.58 -5.49
C ALA A 465 15.08 -15.93 -5.83
N VAL A 466 14.75 -16.10 -7.10
CA VAL A 466 14.16 -17.31 -7.64
C VAL A 466 15.07 -17.90 -8.71
N SER A 467 14.93 -19.20 -8.93
CA SER A 467 15.80 -19.93 -9.87
C SER A 467 15.42 -19.76 -11.35
N ASP A 468 14.21 -19.28 -11.65
CA ASP A 468 13.66 -19.24 -13.02
C ASP A 468 12.68 -18.06 -13.18
N GLU A 469 12.89 -17.24 -14.20
CA GLU A 469 12.01 -16.16 -14.66
C GLU A 469 10.54 -16.60 -14.83
N HIS A 470 10.29 -17.83 -15.31
CA HIS A 470 8.94 -18.35 -15.46
C HIS A 470 8.22 -18.51 -14.11
N GLU A 471 8.98 -18.89 -13.07
CA GLU A 471 8.45 -19.00 -11.72
C GLU A 471 8.16 -17.61 -11.14
N ALA A 472 9.06 -16.64 -11.33
CA ALA A 472 8.84 -15.25 -10.93
C ALA A 472 7.53 -14.70 -11.51
N LYS A 473 7.35 -14.78 -12.83
CA LYS A 473 6.14 -14.29 -13.51
C LYS A 473 4.86 -14.97 -13.02
N ARG A 474 4.92 -16.26 -12.69
CA ARG A 474 3.77 -17.00 -12.16
C ARG A 474 3.38 -16.51 -10.77
N ILE A 475 4.36 -16.25 -9.89
CA ILE A 475 4.14 -15.73 -8.54
C ILE A 475 3.55 -14.31 -8.63
N THR A 476 4.19 -13.44 -9.41
CA THR A 476 3.78 -12.04 -9.58
C THR A 476 2.37 -11.90 -10.15
N ARG A 477 2.05 -12.58 -11.27
CA ARG A 477 0.70 -12.51 -11.86
C ARG A 477 -0.38 -12.95 -10.86
N ARG A 478 -0.05 -13.91 -9.99
CA ARG A 478 -0.95 -14.42 -8.96
C ARG A 478 -1.13 -13.41 -7.83
N ARG A 479 -0.05 -12.76 -7.36
CA ARG A 479 -0.12 -11.69 -6.35
C ARG A 479 -0.87 -10.46 -6.85
N GLN A 480 -0.62 -10.03 -8.08
CA GLN A 480 -1.35 -8.93 -8.74
C GLN A 480 -2.86 -9.21 -8.86
N LEU A 481 -3.25 -10.47 -9.12
CA LEU A 481 -4.66 -10.84 -9.15
C LEU A 481 -5.31 -10.64 -7.77
N VAL A 482 -4.66 -11.12 -6.70
CA VAL A 482 -5.15 -10.98 -5.33
C VAL A 482 -5.21 -9.51 -4.89
N GLN A 483 -4.19 -8.71 -5.21
CA GLN A 483 -4.19 -7.28 -4.89
C GLN A 483 -5.33 -6.55 -5.61
N ARG A 484 -5.54 -6.81 -6.91
CA ARG A 484 -6.68 -6.24 -7.64
C ARG A 484 -8.03 -6.65 -7.06
N GLU A 485 -8.16 -7.88 -6.60
CA GLU A 485 -9.37 -8.33 -5.91
C GLU A 485 -9.58 -7.54 -4.61
N ARG A 486 -8.53 -7.38 -3.80
CA ARG A 486 -8.57 -6.54 -2.58
C ARG A 486 -8.98 -5.09 -2.87
N ASP A 487 -8.39 -4.46 -3.87
CA ASP A 487 -8.66 -3.06 -4.23
C ASP A 487 -10.10 -2.87 -4.75
N MET A 488 -10.64 -3.85 -5.49
CA MET A 488 -12.03 -3.84 -5.93
C MET A 488 -13.03 -4.04 -4.78
N HIS A 489 -12.60 -4.69 -3.71
CA HIS A 489 -13.43 -4.89 -2.52
C HIS A 489 -13.38 -3.69 -1.57
N SER A 490 -12.20 -3.08 -1.38
CA SER A 490 -12.06 -1.88 -0.54
C SER A 490 -12.80 -0.67 -1.13
N SER A 491 -12.84 -0.54 -2.45
CA SER A 491 -13.51 0.57 -3.15
C SER A 491 -15.05 0.53 -3.14
N LYS A 492 -15.69 -0.56 -2.67
CA LYS A 492 -17.15 -0.77 -2.80
C LYS A 492 -17.99 -0.56 -1.53
N MET A 493 -17.41 -0.06 -0.44
CA MET A 493 -18.18 0.35 0.76
C MET A 493 -18.61 1.83 0.74
N ILE A 494 -18.73 2.47 -0.42
CA ILE A 494 -19.46 3.75 -0.50
C ILE A 494 -20.90 3.39 -0.81
N SER A 495 -21.75 3.43 0.22
CA SER A 495 -23.18 3.18 0.03
C SER A 495 -23.78 4.29 -0.87
N LEU A 496 -24.86 3.98 -1.58
CA LEU A 496 -25.63 4.99 -2.29
C LEU A 496 -26.08 6.13 -1.34
N GLU A 497 -26.32 5.82 -0.07
CA GLU A 497 -26.61 6.81 0.98
C GLU A 497 -25.44 7.75 1.26
N ASP A 498 -24.19 7.25 1.27
CA ASP A 498 -23.00 8.08 1.40
C ASP A 498 -22.81 9.00 0.18
N PHE A 499 -23.12 8.51 -1.02
CA PHE A 499 -23.11 9.32 -2.23
C PHE A 499 -24.18 10.43 -2.19
N PHE A 500 -25.37 10.15 -1.66
CA PHE A 500 -26.42 11.14 -1.46
C PHE A 500 -26.09 12.14 -0.33
N ARG A 501 -25.48 11.71 0.78
CA ARG A 501 -24.97 12.62 1.83
C ARG A 501 -23.89 13.55 1.28
N LYS A 502 -22.91 13.00 0.55
CA LYS A 502 -21.85 13.79 -0.10
C LYS A 502 -22.33 14.71 -1.21
N SER A 503 -23.49 14.42 -1.84
CA SER A 503 -24.09 15.30 -2.84
C SER A 503 -24.97 16.41 -2.25
N GLY A 504 -25.41 16.29 -0.99
CA GLY A 504 -26.27 17.26 -0.32
C GLY A 504 -25.52 18.50 0.19
N GLU A 505 -24.24 18.35 0.52
CA GLU A 505 -23.34 19.45 0.90
C GLU A 505 -22.33 19.66 -0.22
N THR A 506 -22.26 20.88 -0.76
CA THR A 506 -21.23 21.25 -1.72
C THR A 506 -19.89 21.37 -0.98
N GLN A 507 -19.31 20.25 -0.57
CA GLN A 507 -17.97 20.22 -0.01
C GLN A 507 -16.99 20.66 -1.09
N GLY A 508 -16.10 21.60 -0.75
CA GLY A 508 -15.01 21.97 -1.63
C GLY A 508 -14.04 20.80 -1.70
N VAL A 509 -14.09 20.02 -2.78
CA VAL A 509 -13.15 18.91 -3.00
C VAL A 509 -11.97 19.41 -3.83
N LEU A 510 -10.79 19.38 -3.23
CA LEU A 510 -9.54 19.66 -3.94
C LEU A 510 -8.95 18.35 -4.48
N ASN A 511 -9.01 18.18 -5.79
CA ASN A 511 -8.43 17.02 -6.47
C ASN A 511 -6.93 17.23 -6.69
N LEU A 512 -6.12 16.27 -6.27
CA LEU A 512 -4.66 16.32 -6.40
C LEU A 512 -4.10 15.08 -7.12
N VAL A 513 -3.05 15.31 -7.90
CA VAL A 513 -2.16 14.28 -8.45
C VAL A 513 -0.78 14.52 -7.86
N VAL A 514 -0.24 13.53 -7.15
CA VAL A 514 1.05 13.65 -6.46
C VAL A 514 2.11 12.85 -7.20
N LYS A 515 3.23 13.49 -7.52
CA LYS A 515 4.43 12.86 -8.09
C LYS A 515 5.63 13.22 -7.23
N ALA A 516 6.40 12.23 -6.83
CA ALA A 516 7.63 12.43 -6.08
C ALA A 516 8.82 11.78 -6.79
N ASP A 517 10.03 12.15 -6.41
CA ASP A 517 11.26 11.49 -6.84
C ASP A 517 11.26 10.02 -6.40
N VAL A 518 10.80 9.77 -5.18
CA VAL A 518 10.83 8.45 -4.56
C VAL A 518 9.46 8.02 -4.04
N GLN A 519 9.19 6.70 -4.08
CA GLN A 519 7.88 6.14 -3.74
C GLN A 519 7.48 6.40 -2.28
N GLY A 520 8.41 6.25 -1.34
CA GLY A 520 8.13 6.47 0.08
C GLY A 520 7.71 7.92 0.38
N THR A 521 8.32 8.89 -0.30
CA THR A 521 7.98 10.30 -0.14
C THR A 521 6.59 10.62 -0.72
N ALA A 522 6.21 9.97 -1.84
CA ALA A 522 4.85 10.09 -2.36
C ALA A 522 3.81 9.58 -1.35
N GLU A 523 4.05 8.43 -0.70
CA GLU A 523 3.18 7.90 0.36
C GLU A 523 3.06 8.84 1.56
N ALA A 524 4.18 9.40 2.01
CA ALA A 524 4.22 10.34 3.13
C ALA A 524 3.41 11.62 2.86
N ILE A 525 3.54 12.18 1.65
CA ILE A 525 2.76 13.35 1.22
C ILE A 525 1.26 13.00 1.17
N VAL A 526 0.92 11.82 0.66
CA VAL A 526 -0.48 11.37 0.60
C VAL A 526 -1.10 11.28 1.99
N ASP A 527 -0.39 10.68 2.96
CA ASP A 527 -0.86 10.57 4.34
C ASP A 527 -1.01 11.94 5.01
N ALA A 528 -0.01 12.82 4.84
CA ALA A 528 -0.05 14.18 5.38
C ALA A 528 -1.22 14.99 4.80
N LEU A 529 -1.42 14.97 3.48
CA LEU A 529 -2.48 15.73 2.83
C LEU A 529 -3.88 15.19 3.14
N THR A 530 -4.02 13.89 3.40
CA THR A 530 -5.30 13.29 3.78
C THR A 530 -5.74 13.75 5.18
N LYS A 531 -4.80 14.07 6.08
CA LYS A 531 -5.09 14.57 7.43
C LYS A 531 -5.55 16.02 7.48
N LEU A 532 -5.26 16.83 6.45
CA LEU A 532 -5.59 18.27 6.41
C LEU A 532 -7.08 18.56 6.10
N GLY A 533 -7.92 17.54 5.88
CA GLY A 533 -9.33 17.70 5.55
C GLY A 533 -10.22 18.02 6.76
N ASN A 534 -11.33 18.73 6.51
CA ASN A 534 -12.38 19.06 7.48
C ASN A 534 -13.78 18.66 6.93
N GLU A 535 -14.84 18.85 7.72
CA GLU A 535 -16.22 18.54 7.29
C GLU A 535 -16.69 19.39 6.08
N GLU A 536 -16.13 20.58 5.84
CA GLU A 536 -16.52 21.46 4.72
C GLU A 536 -15.66 21.31 3.46
N VAL A 537 -14.39 20.93 3.61
CA VAL A 537 -13.42 20.82 2.51
C VAL A 537 -12.61 19.54 2.67
N SER A 538 -12.45 18.82 1.56
CA SER A 538 -11.70 17.56 1.56
C SER A 538 -10.68 17.53 0.45
N VAL A 539 -9.54 16.89 0.73
CA VAL A 539 -8.52 16.60 -0.26
C VAL A 539 -8.79 15.22 -0.84
N ASN A 540 -8.85 15.13 -2.16
CA ASN A 540 -9.03 13.87 -2.87
C ASN A 540 -7.82 13.59 -3.75
N ILE A 541 -7.11 12.51 -3.47
CA ILE A 541 -5.89 12.13 -4.19
C ILE A 541 -6.29 11.14 -5.28
N ILE A 542 -6.21 11.58 -6.53
CA ILE A 542 -6.59 10.75 -7.69
C ILE A 542 -5.52 9.71 -7.97
N ARG A 543 -4.26 10.13 -7.90
CA ARG A 543 -3.11 9.28 -8.20
C ARG A 543 -1.88 9.79 -7.46
N SER A 544 -1.11 8.87 -6.93
CA SER A 544 0.24 9.08 -6.43
C SER A 544 1.23 8.14 -7.13
N GLY A 545 2.50 8.52 -7.20
CA GLY A 545 3.57 7.61 -7.63
C GLY A 545 4.93 8.29 -7.77
N ALA A 546 5.97 7.47 -7.84
CA ALA A 546 7.33 7.92 -8.10
C ALA A 546 7.58 8.30 -9.58
N GLY A 547 8.56 9.17 -9.81
CA GLY A 547 9.06 9.59 -11.11
C GLY A 547 8.58 10.96 -11.60
N GLY A 548 9.18 11.42 -12.71
CA GLY A 548 8.88 12.70 -13.34
C GLY A 548 7.42 12.86 -13.78
N ILE A 549 6.98 14.11 -13.93
CA ILE A 549 5.61 14.41 -14.37
C ILE A 549 5.52 14.25 -15.89
N THR A 550 4.63 13.35 -16.32
CA THR A 550 4.43 13.00 -17.74
C THR A 550 3.16 13.63 -18.31
N GLY A 551 3.05 13.69 -19.65
CA GLY A 551 1.82 14.19 -20.31
C GLY A 551 0.56 13.39 -19.96
N ASN A 552 0.69 12.10 -19.63
CA ASN A 552 -0.44 11.29 -19.16
C ASN A 552 -0.99 11.79 -17.81
N ASP A 553 -0.10 12.27 -16.93
CA ASP A 553 -0.51 12.83 -15.64
C ASP A 553 -1.23 14.17 -15.85
N VAL A 554 -0.77 14.99 -16.80
CA VAL A 554 -1.44 16.24 -17.23
C VAL A 554 -2.82 15.98 -17.82
N ASN A 555 -2.94 14.92 -18.65
CA ASN A 555 -4.24 14.53 -19.22
C ASN A 555 -5.23 14.08 -18.15
N LEU A 556 -4.76 13.30 -17.17
CA LEU A 556 -5.58 12.87 -16.03
C LEU A 556 -6.01 14.07 -15.19
N ALA A 557 -5.08 14.97 -14.89
CA ALA A 557 -5.35 16.18 -14.13
C ALA A 557 -6.38 17.08 -14.83
N ALA A 558 -6.25 17.29 -16.14
CA ALA A 558 -7.21 18.06 -16.94
C ALA A 558 -8.61 17.41 -16.94
N ALA A 559 -8.70 16.08 -17.04
CA ALA A 559 -9.97 15.37 -17.08
C ALA A 559 -10.72 15.41 -15.73
N SER A 560 -9.99 15.52 -14.62
CA SER A 560 -10.54 15.49 -13.27
C SER A 560 -10.46 16.83 -12.53
N ASN A 561 -10.07 17.91 -13.23
CA ASN A 561 -9.84 19.24 -12.67
C ASN A 561 -8.95 19.19 -11.41
N ALA A 562 -7.79 18.55 -11.54
CA ALA A 562 -6.85 18.32 -10.44
C ALA A 562 -5.59 19.17 -10.59
N VAL A 563 -4.99 19.54 -9.46
CA VAL A 563 -3.67 20.19 -9.41
C VAL A 563 -2.58 19.14 -9.31
N ILE A 564 -1.48 19.32 -10.04
CA ILE A 564 -0.33 18.40 -9.99
C ILE A 564 0.71 18.95 -9.00
N ILE A 565 1.04 18.14 -8.00
CA ILE A 565 2.09 18.40 -7.03
C ILE A 565 3.32 17.55 -7.39
N GLY A 566 4.42 18.21 -7.72
CA GLY A 566 5.71 17.59 -7.99
C GLY A 566 6.69 17.78 -6.83
N PHE A 567 7.03 16.73 -6.11
CA PHE A 567 8.03 16.76 -5.05
C PHE A 567 9.39 16.34 -5.57
N ARG A 568 10.36 17.28 -5.60
CA ARG A 568 11.72 17.10 -6.14
C ARG A 568 11.81 16.56 -7.57
N VAL A 569 10.68 16.53 -8.28
CA VAL A 569 10.57 16.15 -9.68
C VAL A 569 10.24 17.34 -10.55
N ARG A 570 10.73 17.30 -11.78
CA ARG A 570 10.44 18.31 -12.80
C ARG A 570 9.51 17.73 -13.85
N PRO A 571 8.62 18.56 -14.43
CA PRO A 571 7.83 18.13 -15.58
C PRO A 571 8.69 18.07 -16.83
N ASP A 572 8.41 17.06 -17.66
CA ASP A 572 8.97 16.93 -18.99
C ASP A 572 8.59 18.11 -19.87
N VAL A 573 9.39 18.40 -20.89
CA VAL A 573 9.14 19.51 -21.84
C VAL A 573 7.73 19.41 -22.44
N ARG A 574 7.33 18.20 -22.87
CA ARG A 574 5.98 17.94 -23.39
C ARG A 574 4.89 18.13 -22.34
N ALA A 575 5.12 17.67 -21.11
CA ALA A 575 4.14 17.83 -20.02
C ALA A 575 3.92 19.31 -19.70
N ARG A 576 4.97 20.14 -19.74
CA ARG A 576 4.86 21.60 -19.52
C ARG A 576 4.07 22.31 -20.62
N GLU A 577 4.34 21.96 -21.89
CA GLU A 577 3.60 22.51 -23.04
C GLU A 577 2.12 22.11 -22.98
N GLU A 578 1.82 20.84 -22.68
CA GLU A 578 0.45 20.34 -22.54
C GLU A 578 -0.27 20.97 -21.36
N ALA A 579 0.40 21.18 -20.22
CA ALA A 579 -0.18 21.81 -19.05
C ALA A 579 -0.54 23.28 -19.32
N ALA A 580 0.33 24.02 -20.02
CA ALA A 580 0.04 25.38 -20.44
C ALA A 580 -1.14 25.46 -21.44
N ALA A 581 -1.22 24.49 -22.36
CA ALA A 581 -2.31 24.44 -23.34
C ALA A 581 -3.68 24.06 -22.72
N LYS A 582 -3.67 23.30 -21.63
CA LYS A 582 -4.88 22.80 -20.95
C LYS A 582 -5.21 23.54 -19.66
N GLU A 583 -4.44 24.59 -19.34
CA GLU A 583 -4.57 25.38 -18.11
C GLU A 583 -4.51 24.52 -16.83
N VAL A 584 -3.67 23.48 -16.84
CA VAL A 584 -3.43 22.63 -15.65
C VAL A 584 -2.28 23.22 -14.84
N GLU A 585 -2.52 23.44 -13.55
CA GLU A 585 -1.50 23.94 -12.63
C GLU A 585 -0.54 22.83 -12.19
N ILE A 586 0.77 23.10 -12.33
CA ILE A 586 1.85 22.24 -11.85
C ILE A 586 2.64 23.03 -10.82
N ALA A 587 2.59 22.59 -9.57
CA ALA A 587 3.37 23.17 -8.47
C ALA A 587 4.49 22.20 -8.07
N THR A 588 5.74 22.68 -8.10
CA THR A 588 6.92 21.87 -7.74
C THR A 588 7.52 22.34 -6.42
N PHE A 589 7.82 21.41 -5.52
CA PHE A 589 8.33 21.68 -4.18
C PHE A 589 9.55 20.80 -3.88
N SER A 590 10.39 21.25 -2.93
CA SER A 590 11.55 20.47 -2.47
C SER A 590 11.50 20.15 -0.97
N VAL A 591 10.55 20.74 -0.24
CA VAL A 591 10.38 20.61 1.22
C VAL A 591 8.90 20.36 1.51
N ILE A 592 8.61 19.34 2.31
CA ILE A 592 7.23 18.85 2.52
C ILE A 592 6.31 19.88 3.19
N HIS A 593 6.80 20.66 4.15
CA HIS A 593 6.04 21.73 4.80
C HIS A 593 5.51 22.81 3.82
N GLN A 594 6.26 23.10 2.75
CA GLN A 594 5.80 24.06 1.74
C GLN A 594 4.59 23.51 0.96
N VAL A 595 4.53 22.19 0.79
CA VAL A 595 3.37 21.52 0.19
C VAL A 595 2.17 21.66 1.12
N GLU A 596 2.33 21.29 2.40
CA GLU A 596 1.28 21.39 3.41
C GLU A 596 0.74 22.82 3.50
N GLU A 597 1.62 23.82 3.66
CA GLU A 597 1.22 25.23 3.78
C GLU A 597 0.48 25.73 2.53
N THR A 598 0.94 25.34 1.33
CA THR A 598 0.31 25.76 0.07
C THR A 598 -1.06 25.11 -0.10
N ILE A 599 -1.20 23.83 0.25
CA ILE A 599 -2.48 23.14 0.18
C ILE A 599 -3.45 23.66 1.25
N THR A 600 -2.99 23.93 2.47
CA THR A 600 -3.81 24.56 3.52
C THR A 600 -4.34 25.92 3.05
N LYS A 601 -3.49 26.76 2.43
CA LYS A 601 -3.93 28.03 1.82
C LYS A 601 -4.95 27.84 0.69
N ALA A 602 -4.74 26.84 -0.17
CA ALA A 602 -5.68 26.52 -1.24
C ALA A 602 -7.04 26.07 -0.69
N LEU A 603 -7.04 25.25 0.36
CA LEU A 603 -8.25 24.80 1.05
C LEU A 603 -8.96 25.97 1.76
N SER A 604 -8.22 26.89 2.37
CA SER A 604 -8.80 28.11 2.97
C SER A 604 -9.47 28.99 1.91
N GLY A 605 -8.95 29.04 0.69
CA GLY A 605 -9.58 29.72 -0.44
C GLY A 605 -10.89 29.07 -0.92
N LEU A 606 -11.11 27.79 -0.62
CA LEU A 606 -12.34 27.07 -0.94
C LEU A 606 -13.39 27.17 0.17
N LEU A 607 -13.01 27.61 1.38
CA LEU A 607 -13.94 27.81 2.48
C LEU A 607 -14.89 28.97 2.19
N LYS A 608 -16.14 28.80 2.61
CA LYS A 608 -17.10 29.91 2.57
C LYS A 608 -16.68 30.98 3.58
N PRO A 609 -16.61 32.26 3.20
CA PRO A 609 -16.30 33.34 4.13
C PRO A 609 -17.28 33.36 5.31
N GLU A 610 -16.78 33.67 6.51
CA GLU A 610 -17.64 33.89 7.66
C GLU A 610 -18.33 35.24 7.56
N GLU A 611 -19.65 35.24 7.66
CA GLU A 611 -20.42 36.47 7.79
C GLU A 611 -20.37 36.92 9.27
N LYS A 612 -19.62 37.99 9.54
CA LYS A 612 -19.61 38.64 10.87
C LYS A 612 -20.42 39.92 10.84
N GLU A 613 -21.27 40.09 11.85
CA GLU A 613 -21.99 41.34 12.07
C GLU A 613 -21.04 42.37 12.70
N GLU A 614 -20.69 43.41 11.96
CA GLU A 614 -19.96 44.56 12.48
C GLU A 614 -20.94 45.64 12.92
N PHE A 615 -20.88 46.02 14.20
CA PHE A 615 -21.73 47.07 14.76
C PHE A 615 -21.30 48.45 14.25
N LEU A 616 -22.21 49.17 13.58
CA LEU A 616 -21.96 50.51 13.04
C LEU A 616 -22.37 51.64 14.00
N GLY A 617 -23.46 51.46 14.75
CA GLY A 617 -23.96 52.49 15.67
C GLY A 617 -25.37 52.22 16.22
N SER A 618 -25.76 52.94 17.26
CA SER A 618 -27.08 52.85 17.88
C SER A 618 -27.78 54.21 17.98
N ALA A 619 -29.10 54.21 17.82
CA ALA A 619 -29.95 55.37 18.05
C ALA A 619 -31.18 55.02 18.89
N GLU A 620 -31.50 55.89 19.83
CA GLU A 620 -32.67 55.75 20.70
C GLU A 620 -33.84 56.54 20.15
N VAL A 621 -35.00 55.90 20.07
CA VAL A 621 -36.25 56.51 19.58
C VAL A 621 -36.87 57.39 20.65
N ARG A 622 -36.99 58.68 20.37
CA ARG A 622 -37.58 59.68 21.28
C ARG A 622 -39.00 60.07 20.91
N ASP A 623 -39.28 60.16 19.61
CA ASP A 623 -40.59 60.57 19.10
C ASP A 623 -40.99 59.74 17.88
N LEU A 624 -42.30 59.72 17.58
CA LEU A 624 -42.86 58.99 16.46
C LEU A 624 -43.67 59.93 15.56
N PHE A 625 -43.32 59.96 14.28
CA PHE A 625 -44.00 60.77 13.28
C PHE A 625 -44.72 59.86 12.27
N LYS A 626 -46.02 60.08 12.07
CA LYS A 626 -46.78 59.37 11.04
C LYS A 626 -46.81 60.20 9.77
N VAL A 627 -46.19 59.72 8.71
CA VAL A 627 -46.14 60.42 7.42
C VAL A 627 -47.01 59.68 6.39
N PRO A 628 -47.93 60.37 5.69
CA PRO A 628 -48.74 59.76 4.63
C PRO A 628 -47.85 59.15 3.53
N LYS A 629 -48.11 57.90 3.14
CA LYS A 629 -47.38 57.08 2.14
C LYS A 629 -46.05 56.45 2.56
N THR A 630 -45.38 56.90 3.63
CA THR A 630 -44.06 56.37 4.04
C THR A 630 -44.09 55.55 5.33
N GLY A 631 -45.18 55.60 6.11
CA GLY A 631 -45.35 54.82 7.34
C GLY A 631 -44.94 55.59 8.60
N THR A 632 -44.68 54.86 9.68
CA THR A 632 -44.19 55.42 10.95
C THR A 632 -42.69 55.71 10.84
N ILE A 633 -42.30 56.97 11.04
CA ILE A 633 -40.91 57.41 11.09
C ILE A 633 -40.53 57.63 12.55
N ALA A 634 -39.45 57.00 13.00
CA ALA A 634 -38.88 57.18 14.32
C ALA A 634 -38.00 58.43 14.34
N GLY A 635 -38.35 59.42 15.15
CA GLY A 635 -37.45 60.50 15.54
C GLY A 635 -36.46 59.95 16.57
N ALA A 636 -35.23 59.69 16.13
CA ALA A 636 -34.22 59.02 16.92
C ALA A 636 -32.98 59.89 17.13
N TYR A 637 -32.34 59.71 18.28
CA TYR A 637 -31.08 60.36 18.64
C TYR A 637 -29.94 59.34 18.59
N VAL A 638 -28.92 59.60 17.77
CA VAL A 638 -27.78 58.68 17.63
C VAL A 638 -26.90 58.76 18.88
N ILE A 639 -26.88 57.68 19.67
CA ILE A 639 -26.12 57.57 20.92
C ILE A 639 -24.64 57.34 20.58
N SER A 640 -24.35 56.34 19.75
CA SER A 640 -22.99 55.95 19.40
C SER A 640 -22.90 55.51 17.93
N GLY A 641 -21.72 55.68 17.34
CA GLY A 641 -21.46 55.27 15.97
C GLY A 641 -22.16 56.11 14.90
N VAL A 642 -22.49 55.47 13.77
CA VAL A 642 -23.07 56.11 12.58
C VAL A 642 -24.18 55.24 12.01
N ILE A 643 -25.29 55.86 11.61
CA ILE A 643 -26.40 55.18 10.91
C ILE A 643 -26.35 55.51 9.43
N LYS A 644 -26.27 54.49 8.56
CA LYS A 644 -26.27 54.62 7.09
C LYS A 644 -27.65 54.35 6.51
N ARG A 645 -28.00 54.99 5.38
CA ARG A 645 -29.33 54.93 4.74
C ARG A 645 -29.76 53.54 4.21
N ASN A 646 -28.85 52.58 4.08
CA ASN A 646 -29.13 51.22 3.59
C ASN A 646 -28.51 50.12 4.49
N ALA A 647 -28.10 50.46 5.72
CA ALA A 647 -27.55 49.46 6.62
C ALA A 647 -28.64 48.51 7.13
N GLN A 648 -28.23 47.31 7.54
CA GLN A 648 -29.10 46.44 8.32
C GLN A 648 -29.24 47.03 9.72
N VAL A 649 -30.43 46.90 10.26
CA VAL A 649 -30.80 47.42 11.57
C VAL A 649 -31.61 46.40 12.35
N ARG A 650 -31.38 46.39 13.66
CA ARG A 650 -32.13 45.61 14.64
C ARG A 650 -32.82 46.57 15.60
N LEU A 651 -34.10 46.36 15.85
CA LEU A 651 -34.86 47.09 16.85
C LEU A 651 -34.83 46.30 18.15
N VAL A 652 -34.25 46.89 19.19
CA VAL A 652 -34.10 46.32 20.53
C VAL A 652 -35.01 47.06 21.49
N ARG A 653 -35.86 46.31 22.22
CA ARG A 653 -36.76 46.84 23.24
C ARG A 653 -36.49 46.13 24.56
N ASN A 654 -36.14 46.87 25.60
CA ASN A 654 -35.78 46.32 26.92
C ASN A 654 -34.70 45.20 26.85
N GLY A 655 -33.75 45.31 25.92
CA GLY A 655 -32.69 44.32 25.72
C GLY A 655 -33.09 43.07 24.93
N VAL A 656 -34.27 43.05 24.32
CA VAL A 656 -34.74 41.95 23.47
C VAL A 656 -34.91 42.42 22.02
N ASP A 657 -34.43 41.61 21.09
CA ASP A 657 -34.55 41.84 19.65
C ASP A 657 -36.01 41.65 19.20
N VAL A 658 -36.66 42.76 18.82
CA VAL A 658 -38.07 42.76 18.40
C VAL A 658 -38.20 42.56 16.89
N TRP A 659 -37.28 43.12 16.12
CA TRP A 659 -37.35 43.09 14.66
C TRP A 659 -35.97 43.33 14.03
N SER A 660 -35.70 42.69 12.90
CA SER A 660 -34.52 42.92 12.07
C SER A 660 -34.93 43.23 10.63
N GLY A 661 -34.20 44.15 9.99
CA GLY A 661 -34.41 44.47 8.59
C GLY A 661 -33.54 45.64 8.14
N THR A 662 -34.01 46.42 7.17
CA THR A 662 -33.23 47.51 6.57
C THR A 662 -33.87 48.87 6.78
N VAL A 663 -33.05 49.92 6.79
CA VAL A 663 -33.50 51.31 6.82
C VAL A 663 -34.11 51.67 5.46
N SER A 664 -35.36 52.13 5.45
CA SER A 664 -36.07 52.56 4.24
C SER A 664 -35.78 54.02 3.89
N SER A 665 -35.63 54.87 4.90
CA SER A 665 -35.30 56.28 4.72
C SER A 665 -34.57 56.84 5.92
N LEU A 666 -33.60 57.71 5.65
CA LEU A 666 -32.82 58.42 6.67
C LEU A 666 -32.84 59.90 6.33
N LYS A 667 -33.56 60.68 7.14
CA LYS A 667 -33.76 62.12 6.94
C LYS A 667 -33.32 62.90 8.15
N ARG A 668 -32.72 64.08 7.93
CA ARG A 668 -32.48 65.05 8.99
C ARG A 668 -33.20 66.34 8.63
N PHE A 669 -34.14 66.74 9.48
CA PHE A 669 -35.10 67.82 9.22
C PHE A 669 -35.91 67.58 7.93
N LYS A 670 -35.47 68.10 6.79
CA LYS A 670 -36.12 68.00 5.47
C LYS A 670 -35.21 67.42 4.39
N GLU A 671 -33.93 67.19 4.70
CA GLU A 671 -32.94 66.71 3.75
C GLU A 671 -32.63 65.24 3.99
N ASP A 672 -32.60 64.50 2.89
CA ASP A 672 -32.10 63.14 2.87
C ASP A 672 -30.59 63.13 3.17
N ARG A 673 -30.15 62.27 4.09
CA ARG A 673 -28.74 62.10 4.44
C ARG A 673 -28.31 60.66 4.18
N LYS A 674 -27.07 60.50 3.69
CA LYS A 674 -26.47 59.17 3.45
C LYS A 674 -26.06 58.51 4.77
N GLU A 675 -25.56 59.31 5.70
CA GLU A 675 -25.12 58.88 7.02
C GLU A 675 -25.43 59.95 8.08
N VAL A 676 -25.68 59.53 9.31
CA VAL A 676 -25.86 60.42 10.48
C VAL A 676 -24.93 59.95 11.59
N LYS A 677 -24.09 60.87 12.08
CA LYS A 677 -23.09 60.62 13.13
C LYS A 677 -23.69 60.79 14.52
N SER A 678 -23.01 60.22 15.52
CA SER A 678 -23.35 60.37 16.94
C SER A 678 -23.53 61.83 17.37
N GLY A 679 -24.49 62.06 18.27
CA GLY A 679 -24.80 63.39 18.79
C GLY A 679 -25.78 64.21 17.94
N PHE A 680 -26.27 63.67 16.83
CA PHE A 680 -27.27 64.32 15.98
C PHE A 680 -28.62 63.59 16.00
N GLU A 681 -29.70 64.36 15.87
CA GLU A 681 -31.07 63.84 15.68
C GLU A 681 -31.33 63.50 14.22
N CYS A 682 -32.06 62.41 13.99
CA CYS A 682 -32.49 61.98 12.67
C CYS A 682 -33.86 61.31 12.70
N GLY A 683 -34.55 61.35 11.56
CA GLY A 683 -35.73 60.55 11.28
C GLY A 683 -35.32 59.27 10.56
N ILE A 684 -35.60 58.13 11.16
CA ILE A 684 -35.32 56.79 10.63
C ILE A 684 -36.65 56.12 10.28
N GLY A 685 -36.81 55.74 9.02
CA GLY A 685 -37.90 54.85 8.58
C GLY A 685 -37.38 53.42 8.48
N LEU A 686 -38.10 52.46 9.06
CA LEU A 686 -37.81 51.02 8.93
C LEU A 686 -38.61 50.44 7.76
N SER A 687 -38.04 49.46 7.05
CA SER A 687 -38.73 48.81 5.93
C SER A 687 -39.71 47.74 6.45
N GLY A 688 -41.01 47.88 6.16
CA GLY A 688 -42.00 46.83 6.48
C GLY A 688 -42.38 46.67 7.95
N PHE A 689 -41.88 47.54 8.85
CA PHE A 689 -42.20 47.52 10.28
C PHE A 689 -42.70 48.87 10.77
N ASN A 690 -43.85 48.88 11.45
CA ASN A 690 -44.54 50.11 11.87
C ASN A 690 -44.79 50.22 13.39
N ASP A 691 -44.54 49.16 14.18
CA ASP A 691 -44.76 49.13 15.65
C ASP A 691 -43.52 49.58 16.44
N ILE A 692 -43.08 50.81 16.17
CA ILE A 692 -41.97 51.45 16.88
C ILE A 692 -42.54 52.20 18.09
N LYS A 693 -41.89 52.08 19.26
CA LYS A 693 -42.27 52.76 20.50
C LYS A 693 -41.17 53.72 20.95
N VAL A 694 -41.56 54.74 21.70
CA VAL A 694 -40.63 55.65 22.37
C VAL A 694 -39.86 54.88 23.43
N GLY A 695 -38.54 55.02 23.44
CA GLY A 695 -37.61 54.25 24.27
C GLY A 695 -37.04 52.99 23.62
N ASP A 696 -37.41 52.67 22.37
CA ASP A 696 -36.76 51.59 21.62
C ASP A 696 -35.36 52.02 21.15
N VAL A 697 -34.43 51.07 21.05
CA VAL A 697 -33.07 51.29 20.53
C VAL A 697 -32.95 50.63 19.16
N ILE A 698 -32.51 51.39 18.17
CA ILE A 698 -32.22 50.91 16.82
C ILE A 698 -30.70 50.75 16.72
N GLU A 699 -30.25 49.51 16.56
CA GLU A 699 -28.85 49.16 16.36
C GLU A 699 -28.61 48.90 14.88
N SER A 700 -27.60 49.54 14.30
CA SER A 700 -27.19 49.35 12.92
C SER A 700 -25.97 48.45 12.87
N PHE A 701 -26.00 47.44 12.01
CA PHE A 701 -24.90 46.55 11.75
C PHE A 701 -24.72 46.33 10.24
N GLU A 702 -23.51 45.93 9.86
CA GLU A 702 -23.15 45.57 8.50
C GLU A 702 -22.59 44.15 8.52
N ILE A 703 -23.03 43.31 7.57
CA ILE A 703 -22.50 41.96 7.44
C ILE A 703 -21.21 42.08 6.64
N VAL A 704 -20.08 41.82 7.28
CA VAL A 704 -18.77 41.78 6.63
C VAL A 704 -18.37 40.33 6.44
N SER A 705 -18.06 39.95 5.21
CA SER A 705 -17.51 38.64 4.88
C SER A 705 -16.01 38.63 5.24
N VAL A 706 -15.62 37.84 6.23
CA VAL A 706 -14.23 37.63 6.62
C VAL A 706 -13.77 36.27 6.08
N ALA A 707 -12.67 36.25 5.33
CA ALA A 707 -12.08 35.00 4.87
C ALA A 707 -11.64 34.15 6.07
N ARG A 708 -11.96 32.85 6.04
CA ARG A 708 -11.57 31.89 7.08
C ARG A 708 -10.20 31.29 6.74
N GLU A 709 -9.41 31.04 7.78
CA GLU A 709 -8.16 30.27 7.70
C GLU A 709 -8.37 28.91 8.35
N LEU A 710 -7.63 27.91 7.86
CA LEU A 710 -7.66 26.52 8.33
C LEU A 710 -6.75 26.29 9.53
#